data_AF-A0A8B8NFU7-F1
#
_entry.id   AF-A0A8B8NFU7-F1
#
_cell.length_a   1.000
_cell.length_b   1.000
_cell.length_c   1.000
_cell.angle_alpha   90.00
_cell.angle_beta   90.00
_cell.angle_gamma   90.00
#
_symmetry.space_group_name_H-M   'P 1'
#
loop_
_entity.id
_entity.type
_entity.pdbx_description
1 polymer ?
#
loop_
_entity_poly.entity_id
_entity_poly.type
_entity_poly.pdbx_seq_one_letter_code
_entity_poly.pdbx_strand_id
1 'polypeptide(L)'
;MADGGETTSGVVMLGGKGSSLTPSSLYAVSAGSARVRVDSSARDRLASSSGDLISPTAGFHFSFPGYFTDVETRAYLTVLLNKLLLSGCSGTRTALVDVILDSLSSVPCKDFGHLAVTDEEVCILGKAHSHLYGTCALLDHMSTALSTMVDVVAALSCEANKADVAVFNLMDSGDGFVSKDEIGVASDFRVLLNGSKLVGEVESGAISSIPKVHASLRRVVKSVHSEVRVYLNSLVRIQKVGSTADGAADDVVDVLFPLARVLLRIGKSSLCRAKMNLDSIAADDLKSSLTGMFEKDCIGMDDLENEKKALNDADIDGDFENFVHELYVLCGFVWKVVVWEAITAFVALEGSELSEKGKDEEINGVQADGKSEKKKKKKKKKVLGRGSTVVVQLIKDRFQMNGATDGDNSVSLEKLVKDILLFLDTRGTDFEHFLNKVKDIVESNESRRLPKLAKGTRDFGAEQMAVRKKAFSIVTGVFAKHGATSLDTPVFELRETLMGKYGEDSKLIYDLADQGGELCSLRYDLTVPFARHMAMNGLTSLKRDHIAKVYRRDNPAKGRYREFYQCDFDVAGPSVRMGPDYEVIEILTELLDKLNLGDYEIKLNHRKLLDGMLEICGVPSEKFRTICSSIDKLDKQSFEQIRMEMVEEKGLTAEMADHIGSFVKERGSPMELLSKLRQKGSKFLENEGSVNALNDLEILFNALEKSQCIDKVVFDLSLARGLDYYTGVIFEAVFKGETQVGTIAAGGRYDNLVGMFGTKQVPAVGVSLGIERVLAIMEQLQKDQNQKIRATETQVLVGFLGDDLPLTAQLVKELWDADVKAEFMVHKRMDKHIGYVKENQIPWLVLVGERELSEGVVKLKNMENGKEEAVPRSAMVQELLNRLKG
;
A
#
# COMPACT_ATOMS: atom_id res chain seq x y z
N MET A 1 -39.52 -0.68 -34.15
CA MET A 1 -38.46 0.09 -34.84
C MET A 1 -37.17 -0.29 -34.16
N ALA A 2 -36.39 -1.13 -34.82
CA ALA A 2 -35.09 -1.60 -34.35
C ALA A 2 -34.06 -0.52 -34.67
N ASP A 3 -33.43 0.03 -33.65
CA ASP A 3 -32.25 0.87 -33.82
C ASP A 3 -31.03 -0.05 -33.86
N GLY A 4 -30.28 0.01 -34.96
CA GLY A 4 -29.13 -0.83 -35.21
C GLY A 4 -27.99 -0.44 -34.29
N GLY A 5 -27.57 -1.36 -33.42
CA GLY A 5 -26.40 -1.17 -32.57
C GLY A 5 -25.13 -1.21 -33.41
N GLU A 6 -24.61 -0.04 -33.77
CA GLU A 6 -23.19 0.11 -34.11
C GLU A 6 -22.36 -0.23 -32.86
N THR A 7 -21.59 -1.30 -32.95
CA THR A 7 -20.56 -1.63 -31.96
C THR A 7 -19.53 -0.49 -31.94
N THR A 8 -19.44 0.22 -30.82
CA THR A 8 -18.44 1.28 -30.62
C THR A 8 -17.03 0.68 -30.67
N SER A 9 -16.35 0.74 -31.81
CA SER A 9 -14.94 0.36 -31.91
C SER A 9 -14.09 1.34 -31.09
N GLY A 10 -13.27 0.84 -30.17
CA GLY A 10 -12.34 1.69 -29.41
C GLY A 10 -11.37 2.45 -30.33
N VAL A 11 -10.90 3.62 -29.91
CA VAL A 11 -9.90 4.42 -30.66
C VAL A 11 -8.64 4.56 -29.82
N VAL A 12 -7.49 4.17 -30.37
CA VAL A 12 -6.17 4.32 -29.76
C VAL A 12 -5.46 5.51 -30.41
N MET A 13 -5.13 6.52 -29.59
CA MET A 13 -4.45 7.74 -30.02
C MET A 13 -2.92 7.59 -29.89
N LEU A 14 -2.17 7.93 -30.93
CA LEU A 14 -0.69 7.91 -30.92
C LEU A 14 -0.09 9.30 -31.13
N GLY A 15 1.05 9.57 -30.49
CA GLY A 15 1.89 10.76 -30.74
C GLY A 15 1.51 12.05 -29.99
N GLY A 16 0.48 12.04 -29.13
CA GLY A 16 0.11 13.20 -28.30
C GLY A 16 1.12 13.50 -27.19
N LYS A 17 1.18 14.75 -26.72
CA LYS A 17 1.99 15.10 -25.54
C LYS A 17 1.45 14.37 -24.31
N GLY A 18 2.26 13.51 -23.71
CA GLY A 18 1.88 12.70 -22.55
C GLY A 18 1.09 11.42 -22.88
N SER A 19 0.85 11.11 -24.16
CA SER A 19 0.25 9.81 -24.53
C SER A 19 1.32 8.72 -24.61
N SER A 20 1.08 7.59 -23.97
CA SER A 20 1.94 6.39 -24.07
C SER A 20 1.18 5.21 -24.67
N LEU A 21 1.78 4.50 -25.61
CA LEU A 21 1.25 3.24 -26.13
C LEU A 21 1.39 2.16 -25.05
N THR A 22 0.27 1.56 -24.65
CA THR A 22 0.23 0.47 -23.67
C THR A 22 0.10 -0.89 -24.36
N PRO A 23 0.57 -1.99 -23.75
CA PRO A 23 0.39 -3.34 -24.26
C PRO A 23 -1.08 -3.71 -24.54
N SER A 24 -2.00 -3.35 -23.64
CA SER A 24 -3.45 -3.58 -23.84
C SER A 24 -4.02 -2.79 -25.02
N SER A 25 -3.63 -1.51 -25.19
CA SER A 25 -4.07 -0.73 -26.35
C SER A 25 -3.50 -1.28 -27.66
N LEU A 26 -2.25 -1.75 -27.66
CA LEU A 26 -1.65 -2.41 -28.81
C LEU A 26 -2.38 -3.72 -29.14
N TYR A 27 -2.65 -4.56 -28.14
CA TYR A 27 -3.39 -5.80 -28.34
C TYR A 27 -4.78 -5.54 -28.93
N ALA A 28 -5.50 -4.53 -28.44
CA ALA A 28 -6.81 -4.16 -28.97
C ALA A 28 -6.76 -3.77 -30.46
N VAL A 29 -5.71 -3.07 -30.89
CA VAL A 29 -5.48 -2.74 -32.31
C VAL A 29 -5.14 -4.01 -33.09
N SER A 30 -4.22 -4.83 -32.58
CA SER A 30 -3.76 -6.05 -33.24
C SER A 30 -4.88 -7.08 -33.42
N ALA A 31 -5.76 -7.22 -32.43
CA ALA A 31 -6.95 -8.07 -32.50
C ALA A 31 -8.07 -7.50 -33.41
N GLY A 32 -7.96 -6.22 -33.83
CA GLY A 32 -8.99 -5.54 -34.65
C GLY A 32 -10.16 -4.97 -33.86
N SER A 33 -10.06 -4.92 -32.53
CA SER A 33 -11.08 -4.38 -31.61
C SER A 33 -11.00 -2.86 -31.46
N ALA A 34 -9.88 -2.24 -31.87
CA ALA A 34 -9.68 -0.80 -31.84
C ALA A 34 -9.05 -0.27 -33.14
N ARG A 35 -9.38 0.98 -33.50
CA ARG A 35 -8.77 1.71 -34.62
C ARG A 35 -7.68 2.64 -34.11
N VAL A 36 -6.65 2.85 -34.91
CA VAL A 36 -5.57 3.80 -34.60
C VAL A 36 -5.91 5.19 -35.16
N ARG A 37 -5.60 6.23 -34.39
CA ARG A 37 -5.59 7.62 -34.87
C ARG A 37 -4.33 8.33 -34.41
N VAL A 38 -3.77 9.15 -35.29
CA VAL A 38 -2.64 10.03 -34.97
C VAL A 38 -3.16 11.33 -34.37
N ASP A 39 -2.58 11.74 -33.25
CA ASP A 39 -2.91 13.00 -32.58
C ASP A 39 -2.62 14.22 -33.46
N SER A 40 -3.52 15.21 -33.42
CA SER A 40 -3.40 16.45 -34.20
C SER A 40 -2.06 17.16 -33.96
N SER A 41 -1.57 17.20 -32.72
CA SER A 41 -0.29 17.83 -32.39
C SER A 41 0.90 17.08 -32.97
N ALA A 42 0.80 15.77 -33.19
CA ALA A 42 1.83 14.98 -33.84
C ALA A 42 1.87 15.23 -35.34
N ARG A 43 0.69 15.33 -35.97
CA ARG A 43 0.54 15.70 -37.38
C ARG A 43 1.05 17.11 -37.65
N ASP A 44 0.71 18.07 -36.80
CA ASP A 44 1.18 19.45 -36.93
C ASP A 44 2.71 19.55 -36.80
N ARG A 45 3.32 18.77 -35.88
CA ARG A 45 4.78 18.69 -35.75
C ARG A 45 5.43 18.16 -37.03
N LEU A 46 4.91 17.07 -37.59
CA LEU A 46 5.43 16.49 -38.83
C LEU A 46 5.27 17.45 -40.02
N ALA A 47 4.10 18.08 -40.16
CA ALA A 47 3.82 19.06 -41.22
C ALA A 47 4.64 20.36 -41.11
N SER A 48 5.02 20.76 -39.89
CA SER A 48 5.89 21.92 -39.64
C SER A 48 7.38 21.64 -39.87
N SER A 49 7.76 20.37 -40.01
CA SER A 49 9.13 19.94 -40.28
C SER A 49 9.40 19.97 -41.79
N SER A 50 10.64 20.25 -42.20
CA SER A 50 11.04 20.28 -43.63
C SER A 50 11.04 18.90 -44.31
N GLY A 51 10.52 17.85 -43.68
CA GLY A 51 10.55 16.46 -44.14
C GLY A 51 9.86 16.23 -45.49
N ASP A 52 8.70 16.86 -45.72
CA ASP A 52 7.97 16.73 -47.00
C ASP A 52 8.66 17.47 -48.17
N LEU A 53 9.70 18.28 -47.89
CA LEU A 53 10.56 18.92 -48.91
C LEU A 53 11.81 18.08 -49.25
N ILE A 54 12.07 16.99 -48.52
CA ILE A 54 13.24 16.12 -48.73
C ILE A 54 12.87 15.06 -49.79
N SER A 55 13.65 15.02 -50.87
CA SER A 55 13.49 14.01 -51.91
C SER A 55 13.88 12.63 -51.37
N PRO A 56 13.12 11.55 -51.67
CA PRO A 56 13.49 10.20 -51.27
C PRO A 56 14.88 9.82 -51.80
N THR A 57 15.70 9.23 -50.95
CA THR A 57 17.09 8.87 -51.27
C THR A 57 17.28 7.37 -51.50
N ALA A 58 16.36 6.54 -51.02
CA ALA A 58 16.42 5.08 -51.13
C ALA A 58 15.03 4.43 -51.30
N GLY A 59 15.01 3.20 -51.80
CA GLY A 59 13.83 2.33 -51.78
C GLY A 59 13.93 1.33 -50.64
N PHE A 60 12.90 1.23 -49.80
CA PHE A 60 12.81 0.28 -48.69
C PHE A 60 11.69 -0.72 -48.94
N HIS A 61 11.94 -1.98 -48.57
CA HIS A 61 10.98 -3.08 -48.69
C HIS A 61 10.71 -3.63 -47.29
N PHE A 62 9.43 -3.69 -46.90
CA PHE A 62 9.03 -4.33 -45.66
C PHE A 62 9.19 -5.86 -45.79
N SER A 63 10.13 -6.44 -45.04
CA SER A 63 10.24 -7.90 -44.93
C SER A 63 9.46 -8.38 -43.71
N PHE A 64 8.34 -9.05 -43.94
CA PHE A 64 7.66 -9.81 -42.89
C PHE A 64 8.10 -11.28 -42.97
N PRO A 65 8.55 -11.88 -41.86
CA PRO A 65 8.80 -13.32 -41.81
C PRO A 65 7.57 -14.12 -42.21
N GLY A 66 7.77 -15.25 -42.90
CA GLY A 66 6.68 -16.07 -43.44
C GLY A 66 5.73 -16.66 -42.39
N TYR A 67 6.16 -16.69 -41.13
CA TYR A 67 5.37 -17.16 -39.98
C TYR A 67 4.48 -16.07 -39.35
N PHE A 68 4.55 -14.81 -39.80
CA PHE A 68 3.76 -13.74 -39.20
C PHE A 68 2.26 -13.92 -39.37
N THR A 69 1.57 -13.93 -38.23
CA THR A 69 0.11 -13.81 -38.20
C THR A 69 -0.32 -12.38 -38.53
N ASP A 70 -1.60 -12.21 -38.89
CA ASP A 70 -2.17 -10.88 -39.13
C ASP A 70 -2.15 -10.01 -37.85
N VAL A 71 -2.24 -10.66 -36.69
CA VAL A 71 -2.16 -10.01 -35.36
C VAL A 71 -0.77 -9.45 -35.12
N GLU A 72 0.28 -10.24 -35.35
CA GLU A 72 1.68 -9.81 -35.23
C GLU A 72 2.02 -8.73 -36.26
N THR A 73 1.47 -8.83 -37.48
CA THR A 73 1.65 -7.82 -38.52
C THR A 73 1.07 -6.47 -38.07
N ARG A 74 -0.15 -6.45 -37.49
CA ARG A 74 -0.73 -5.22 -36.94
C ARG A 74 0.02 -4.70 -35.71
N ALA A 75 0.52 -5.59 -34.85
CA ALA A 75 1.35 -5.21 -33.70
C ALA A 75 2.63 -4.50 -34.17
N TYR A 76 3.34 -5.10 -35.13
CA TYR A 76 4.52 -4.53 -35.77
C TYR A 76 4.24 -3.13 -36.32
N LEU A 77 3.19 -3.00 -37.15
CA LEU A 77 2.84 -1.72 -37.79
C LEU A 77 2.46 -0.64 -36.76
N THR A 78 1.78 -1.03 -35.68
CA THR A 78 1.38 -0.11 -34.60
C THR A 78 2.59 0.40 -33.83
N VAL A 79 3.55 -0.48 -33.49
CA VAL A 79 4.79 -0.06 -32.83
C VAL A 79 5.60 0.83 -33.76
N LEU A 80 5.76 0.43 -35.02
CA LEU A 80 6.51 1.21 -35.99
C LEU A 80 5.94 2.62 -36.15
N LEU A 81 4.61 2.74 -36.28
CA LEU A 81 3.91 4.02 -36.32
C LEU A 81 4.19 4.85 -35.07
N ASN A 82 4.11 4.23 -33.88
CA ASN A 82 4.42 4.92 -32.63
C ASN A 82 5.87 5.42 -32.59
N LYS A 83 6.84 4.61 -33.04
CA LYS A 83 8.27 4.96 -33.09
C LYS A 83 8.55 6.10 -34.06
N LEU A 84 7.90 6.11 -35.22
CA LEU A 84 7.98 7.22 -36.19
C LEU A 84 7.45 8.52 -35.58
N LEU A 85 6.31 8.48 -34.89
CA LEU A 85 5.68 9.64 -34.27
C LEU A 85 6.47 10.19 -33.07
N LEU A 86 7.07 9.30 -32.26
CA LEU A 86 7.88 9.68 -31.10
C LEU A 86 9.23 10.26 -31.50
N SER A 87 9.88 9.70 -32.52
CA SER A 87 11.24 10.09 -32.92
C SER A 87 11.32 11.51 -33.50
N GLY A 88 10.20 12.06 -34.00
CA GLY A 88 10.02 13.51 -34.23
C GLY A 88 11.13 14.20 -35.03
N CYS A 89 11.80 13.49 -35.94
CA CYS A 89 12.95 14.01 -36.68
C CYS A 89 12.50 14.89 -37.85
N SER A 90 13.34 15.87 -38.22
CA SER A 90 13.08 16.83 -39.30
C SER A 90 12.94 16.20 -40.70
N GLY A 91 13.19 14.89 -40.85
CA GLY A 91 13.15 14.14 -42.11
C GLY A 91 12.12 13.00 -42.22
N THR A 92 11.21 12.82 -41.24
CA THR A 92 10.10 11.85 -41.37
C THR A 92 8.91 12.47 -42.11
N ARG A 93 8.48 11.84 -43.21
CA ARG A 93 7.40 12.36 -44.06
C ARG A 93 6.01 11.92 -43.60
N THR A 94 5.03 12.79 -43.86
CA THR A 94 3.61 12.51 -43.58
C THR A 94 3.10 11.33 -44.39
N ALA A 95 3.58 11.17 -45.64
CA ALA A 95 3.19 10.08 -46.53
C ALA A 95 3.48 8.67 -45.97
N LEU A 96 4.62 8.46 -45.29
CA LEU A 96 4.95 7.15 -44.70
C LEU A 96 4.01 6.81 -43.54
N VAL A 97 3.68 7.81 -42.72
CA VAL A 97 2.74 7.69 -41.60
C VAL A 97 1.35 7.32 -42.10
N ASP A 98 0.86 7.99 -43.15
CA ASP A 98 -0.47 7.73 -43.70
C ASP A 98 -0.56 6.34 -44.37
N VAL A 99 0.48 5.88 -45.09
CA VAL A 99 0.52 4.52 -45.66
C VAL A 99 0.41 3.44 -44.58
N ILE A 100 1.12 3.60 -43.46
CA ILE A 100 1.04 2.65 -42.33
C ILE A 100 -0.34 2.71 -41.66
N LEU A 101 -0.89 3.91 -41.48
CA LEU A 101 -2.20 4.13 -40.89
C LEU A 101 -3.34 3.53 -41.74
N ASP A 102 -3.25 3.64 -43.06
CA ASP A 102 -4.20 3.04 -44.00
C ASP A 102 -4.15 1.51 -43.92
N SER A 103 -2.95 0.92 -43.87
CA SER A 103 -2.78 -0.54 -43.73
C SER A 103 -3.34 -1.07 -42.40
N LEU A 104 -3.21 -0.30 -41.31
CA LEU A 104 -3.84 -0.61 -40.01
C LEU A 104 -5.37 -0.48 -40.01
N SER A 105 -5.93 0.27 -40.96
CA SER A 105 -7.38 0.50 -41.08
C SER A 105 -8.09 -0.56 -41.92
N SER A 106 -7.36 -1.43 -42.62
CA SER A 106 -7.86 -2.51 -43.46
C SER A 106 -7.27 -3.89 -43.06
N VAL A 107 -7.44 -4.92 -43.90
CA VAL A 107 -6.67 -6.17 -43.78
C VAL A 107 -5.18 -5.80 -43.87
N PRO A 108 -4.32 -6.23 -42.92
CA PRO A 108 -2.94 -5.80 -42.88
C PRO A 108 -2.23 -6.26 -44.14
N CYS A 109 -1.71 -5.29 -44.91
CA CYS A 109 -0.96 -5.58 -46.12
C CYS A 109 0.41 -6.16 -45.74
N LYS A 110 0.74 -7.37 -46.21
CA LYS A 110 2.05 -8.02 -45.99
C LYS A 110 3.06 -7.70 -47.10
N ASP A 111 2.67 -6.91 -48.10
CA ASP A 111 3.54 -6.50 -49.20
C ASP A 111 3.26 -5.03 -49.56
N PHE A 112 4.14 -4.15 -49.11
CA PHE A 112 4.05 -2.71 -49.39
C PHE A 112 4.82 -2.30 -50.66
N GLY A 113 5.42 -3.26 -51.39
CA GLY A 113 6.31 -2.97 -52.51
C GLY A 113 7.54 -2.14 -52.10
N HIS A 114 8.13 -1.45 -53.08
CA HIS A 114 9.22 -0.50 -52.83
C HIS A 114 8.66 0.86 -52.40
N LEU A 115 8.84 1.20 -51.13
CA LEU A 115 8.52 2.52 -50.61
C LEU A 115 9.73 3.44 -50.78
N ALA A 116 9.50 4.59 -51.40
CA ALA A 116 10.50 5.65 -51.46
C ALA A 116 10.64 6.24 -50.06
N VAL A 117 11.84 6.21 -49.46
CA VAL A 117 12.13 6.66 -48.08
C VAL A 117 13.38 7.53 -48.02
N THR A 118 13.53 8.32 -46.95
CA THR A 118 14.74 9.10 -46.65
C THR A 118 15.78 8.25 -45.89
N ASP A 119 17.06 8.66 -45.90
CA ASP A 119 18.13 7.95 -45.15
C ASP A 119 17.84 7.88 -43.64
N GLU A 120 17.15 8.89 -43.09
CA GLU A 120 16.70 8.91 -41.70
C GLU A 120 15.55 7.93 -41.45
N GLU A 121 14.57 7.86 -42.37
CA GLU A 121 13.47 6.88 -42.32
C GLU A 121 14.03 5.44 -42.38
N VAL A 122 15.02 5.17 -43.24
CA VAL A 122 15.72 3.87 -43.29
C VAL A 122 16.37 3.54 -41.95
N CYS A 123 17.00 4.52 -41.30
CA CYS A 123 17.63 4.29 -39.99
C CYS A 123 16.59 3.96 -38.90
N ILE A 124 15.44 4.63 -38.89
CA ILE A 124 14.35 4.35 -37.95
C ILE A 124 13.76 2.96 -38.24
N LEU A 125 13.45 2.66 -39.51
CA LEU A 125 12.90 1.38 -39.93
C LEU A 125 13.80 0.20 -39.57
N GLY A 126 15.12 0.36 -39.70
CA GLY A 126 16.11 -0.68 -39.36
C GLY A 126 16.45 -0.82 -37.87
N LYS A 127 16.12 0.16 -37.02
CA LYS A 127 16.47 0.19 -35.58
C LYS A 127 15.27 0.30 -34.63
N ALA A 128 14.06 0.29 -35.16
CA ALA A 128 12.85 0.42 -34.34
C ALA A 128 12.54 -0.85 -33.52
N HIS A 129 13.15 -2.00 -33.86
CA HIS A 129 12.88 -3.32 -33.27
C HIS A 129 11.37 -3.60 -33.16
N SER A 130 10.60 -3.14 -34.14
CA SER A 130 9.12 -3.10 -34.08
C SER A 130 8.49 -4.48 -33.94
N HIS A 131 9.13 -5.51 -34.52
CA HIS A 131 8.68 -6.89 -34.36
C HIS A 131 8.83 -7.33 -32.91
N LEU A 132 10.06 -7.26 -32.40
CA LEU A 132 10.41 -7.64 -31.04
C LEU A 132 9.47 -6.98 -30.02
N TYR A 133 9.34 -5.66 -30.07
CA TYR A 133 8.50 -4.91 -29.14
C TYR A 133 7.00 -5.14 -29.36
N GLY A 134 6.57 -5.36 -30.60
CA GLY A 134 5.18 -5.68 -30.94
C GLY A 134 4.75 -7.01 -30.33
N THR A 135 5.53 -8.06 -30.55
CA THR A 135 5.25 -9.40 -30.02
C THR A 135 5.42 -9.44 -28.49
N CYS A 136 6.39 -8.71 -27.93
CA CYS A 136 6.49 -8.50 -26.49
C CYS A 136 5.22 -7.91 -25.87
N ALA A 137 4.59 -6.95 -26.54
CA ALA A 137 3.36 -6.32 -26.06
C ALA A 137 2.16 -7.28 -26.11
N LEU A 138 2.08 -8.12 -27.15
CA LEU A 138 1.09 -9.19 -27.21
C LEU A 138 1.29 -10.20 -26.06
N LEU A 139 2.55 -10.61 -25.83
CA LEU A 139 2.95 -11.48 -24.73
C LEU A 139 2.62 -10.89 -23.35
N ASP A 140 2.93 -9.62 -23.12
CA ASP A 140 2.61 -8.94 -21.86
C ASP A 140 1.10 -8.94 -21.60
N HIS A 141 0.30 -8.56 -22.59
CA HIS A 141 -1.16 -8.56 -22.45
C HIS A 141 -1.71 -9.97 -22.16
N MET A 142 -1.31 -10.96 -22.96
CA MET A 142 -1.77 -12.34 -22.80
C MET A 142 -1.32 -12.96 -21.47
N SER A 143 -0.06 -12.79 -21.09
CA SER A 143 0.48 -13.33 -19.84
C SER A 143 -0.11 -12.63 -18.61
N THR A 144 -0.45 -11.34 -18.72
CA THR A 144 -1.21 -10.60 -17.70
C THR A 144 -2.60 -11.17 -17.51
N ALA A 145 -3.37 -11.36 -18.58
CA ALA A 145 -4.67 -12.01 -18.51
C ALA A 145 -4.57 -13.45 -17.94
N LEU A 146 -3.53 -14.18 -18.37
CA LEU A 146 -3.28 -15.56 -17.94
C LEU A 146 -3.01 -15.61 -16.45
N SER A 147 -2.26 -14.65 -15.90
CA SER A 147 -1.92 -14.59 -14.48
C SER A 147 -3.14 -14.53 -13.56
N THR A 148 -4.24 -13.89 -13.99
CA THR A 148 -5.51 -13.88 -13.26
C THR A 148 -6.29 -15.17 -13.50
N MET A 149 -6.36 -15.63 -14.75
CA MET A 149 -7.14 -16.80 -15.14
C MET A 149 -6.63 -18.10 -14.51
N VAL A 150 -5.30 -18.27 -14.37
CA VAL A 150 -4.73 -19.51 -13.79
C VAL A 150 -5.18 -19.72 -12.35
N ASP A 151 -5.32 -18.66 -11.55
CA ASP A 151 -5.74 -18.77 -10.15
C ASP A 151 -7.21 -19.16 -10.03
N VAL A 152 -8.05 -18.54 -10.85
CA VAL A 152 -9.49 -18.79 -10.88
C VAL A 152 -9.80 -20.20 -11.35
N VAL A 153 -9.16 -20.64 -12.43
CA VAL A 153 -9.33 -21.99 -12.97
C VAL A 153 -8.81 -23.04 -11.99
N ALA A 154 -7.64 -22.82 -11.40
CA ALA A 154 -7.10 -23.74 -10.42
C ALA A 154 -7.93 -23.81 -9.13
N ALA A 155 -8.62 -22.72 -8.73
CA ALA A 155 -9.59 -22.78 -7.64
C ALA A 155 -10.80 -23.67 -7.99
N LEU A 156 -11.30 -23.64 -9.24
CA LEU A 156 -12.33 -24.59 -9.68
C LEU A 156 -11.81 -26.04 -9.63
N SER A 157 -10.55 -26.27 -10.02
CA SER A 157 -9.91 -27.58 -9.89
C SER A 157 -9.77 -28.02 -8.43
N CYS A 158 -9.48 -27.11 -7.49
CA CYS A 158 -9.48 -27.42 -6.06
C CYS A 158 -10.85 -27.92 -5.58
N GLU A 159 -11.94 -27.27 -6.01
CA GLU A 159 -13.32 -27.67 -5.69
C GLU A 159 -13.67 -29.03 -6.31
N ALA A 160 -13.34 -29.23 -7.59
CA ALA A 160 -13.61 -30.48 -8.32
C ALA A 160 -12.95 -31.69 -7.65
N ASN A 161 -11.71 -31.52 -7.19
CA ASN A 161 -10.91 -32.58 -6.58
C ASN A 161 -11.02 -32.65 -5.06
N LYS A 162 -11.84 -31.81 -4.41
CA LYS A 162 -11.98 -31.73 -2.95
C LYS A 162 -10.67 -31.49 -2.22
N ALA A 163 -9.82 -30.66 -2.81
CA ALA A 163 -8.43 -30.55 -2.45
C ALA A 163 -8.19 -29.95 -1.06
N ASP A 164 -7.10 -30.33 -0.40
CA ASP A 164 -6.62 -29.63 0.79
C ASP A 164 -6.20 -28.19 0.44
N VAL A 165 -6.69 -27.25 1.26
CA VAL A 165 -6.51 -25.81 1.10
C VAL A 165 -5.62 -25.21 2.19
N ALA A 166 -5.06 -26.02 3.08
CA ALA A 166 -4.13 -25.55 4.13
C ALA A 166 -2.93 -24.79 3.54
N VAL A 167 -2.50 -25.14 2.34
CA VAL A 167 -1.41 -24.49 1.60
C VAL A 167 -1.68 -23.01 1.28
N PHE A 168 -2.94 -22.56 1.32
CA PHE A 168 -3.34 -21.16 1.11
C PHE A 168 -3.47 -20.36 2.41
N ASN A 169 -3.13 -20.94 3.57
CA ASN A 169 -3.09 -20.23 4.85
C ASN A 169 -1.77 -19.48 5.08
N LEU A 170 -1.23 -18.88 4.02
CA LEU A 170 -0.02 -18.05 4.11
C LEU A 170 -0.35 -16.68 4.70
N MET A 171 0.52 -16.21 5.60
CA MET A 171 0.43 -14.89 6.21
C MET A 171 1.76 -14.15 6.07
N ASP A 172 1.69 -12.84 5.84
CA ASP A 172 2.87 -11.97 5.88
C ASP A 172 3.29 -11.75 7.34
N SER A 173 4.24 -12.55 7.81
CA SER A 173 4.92 -12.36 9.11
C SER A 173 5.87 -11.16 9.08
N GLY A 174 6.30 -10.69 7.90
CA GLY A 174 7.21 -9.56 7.71
C GLY A 174 8.65 -9.84 8.13
N ASP A 175 9.00 -11.12 8.30
CA ASP A 175 10.35 -11.64 8.56
C ASP A 175 11.14 -11.92 7.26
N GLY A 176 10.47 -11.82 6.11
CA GLY A 176 11.06 -12.09 4.79
C GLY A 176 11.09 -13.57 4.38
N PHE A 177 10.49 -14.49 5.16
CA PHE A 177 10.49 -15.92 4.84
C PHE A 177 9.50 -16.30 3.72
N VAL A 178 8.49 -15.48 3.45
CA VAL A 178 7.45 -15.77 2.45
C VAL A 178 7.34 -14.64 1.42
N SER A 179 7.36 -15.00 0.14
CA SER A 179 7.21 -14.06 -0.97
C SER A 179 5.85 -13.36 -0.93
N LYS A 180 5.82 -12.03 -1.11
CA LYS A 180 4.58 -11.24 -1.19
C LYS A 180 3.62 -11.75 -2.27
N ASP A 181 4.15 -12.19 -3.41
CA ASP A 181 3.34 -12.75 -4.49
C ASP A 181 2.71 -14.10 -4.09
N GLU A 182 3.35 -14.90 -3.24
CA GLU A 182 2.78 -16.17 -2.74
C GLU A 182 1.63 -15.89 -1.76
N ILE A 183 1.80 -14.89 -0.90
CA ILE A 183 0.74 -14.39 -0.03
C ILE A 183 -0.43 -13.82 -0.84
N GLY A 184 -0.13 -13.14 -1.96
CA GLY A 184 -1.12 -12.66 -2.92
C GLY A 184 -1.95 -13.80 -3.50
N VAL A 185 -1.31 -14.81 -4.09
CA VAL A 185 -1.99 -16.00 -4.61
C VAL A 185 -2.82 -16.68 -3.52
N ALA A 186 -2.24 -16.92 -2.35
CA ALA A 186 -2.94 -17.54 -1.22
C ALA A 186 -4.13 -16.70 -0.71
N SER A 187 -4.05 -15.37 -0.78
CA SER A 187 -5.18 -14.48 -0.50
C SER A 187 -6.32 -14.70 -1.49
N ASP A 188 -6.00 -14.79 -2.77
CA ASP A 188 -7.00 -14.88 -3.83
C ASP A 188 -7.69 -16.25 -3.82
N PHE A 189 -6.96 -17.32 -3.51
CA PHE A 189 -7.56 -18.65 -3.28
C PHE A 189 -8.49 -18.67 -2.07
N ARG A 190 -8.15 -17.97 -0.98
CA ARG A 190 -9.05 -17.83 0.18
C ARG A 190 -10.32 -17.08 -0.18
N VAL A 191 -10.25 -16.10 -1.08
CA VAL A 191 -11.40 -15.35 -1.60
C VAL A 191 -12.30 -16.28 -2.44
N LEU A 192 -11.70 -17.02 -3.37
CA LEU A 192 -12.40 -17.89 -4.30
C LEU A 192 -13.08 -19.08 -3.60
N LEU A 193 -12.36 -19.76 -2.70
CA LEU A 193 -12.79 -20.98 -2.01
C LEU A 193 -13.56 -20.72 -0.71
N ASN A 194 -13.81 -19.46 -0.36
CA ASN A 194 -14.43 -19.08 0.91
C ASN A 194 -15.80 -19.74 1.13
N GLY A 195 -15.95 -20.47 2.23
CA GLY A 195 -17.22 -21.10 2.61
C GLY A 195 -17.55 -22.37 1.83
N SER A 196 -16.61 -22.85 1.01
CA SER A 196 -16.73 -24.16 0.37
C SER A 196 -16.87 -25.27 1.41
N LYS A 197 -17.70 -26.26 1.10
CA LYS A 197 -17.82 -27.53 1.83
C LYS A 197 -17.31 -28.71 1.02
N LEU A 198 -16.71 -28.47 -0.15
CA LEU A 198 -16.15 -29.51 -1.01
C LEU A 198 -14.65 -29.67 -0.81
N VAL A 199 -13.92 -28.59 -0.50
CA VAL A 199 -12.47 -28.62 -0.26
C VAL A 199 -12.09 -29.02 1.17
N GLY A 200 -10.85 -29.46 1.37
CA GLY A 200 -10.27 -29.83 2.66
C GLY A 200 -10.09 -31.33 2.90
N GLU A 201 -10.24 -32.18 1.87
CA GLU A 201 -10.24 -33.64 2.02
C GLU A 201 -9.02 -34.34 1.36
N VAL A 202 -8.50 -33.84 0.24
CA VAL A 202 -7.53 -34.56 -0.62
C VAL A 202 -6.23 -33.79 -0.83
N GLU A 203 -5.11 -34.33 -0.38
CA GLU A 203 -3.78 -33.76 -0.69
C GLU A 203 -3.36 -34.06 -2.14
N SER A 204 -2.78 -33.07 -2.83
CA SER A 204 -2.22 -33.25 -4.18
C SER A 204 -1.02 -32.34 -4.40
N GLY A 205 0.06 -32.89 -4.97
CA GLY A 205 1.26 -32.14 -5.35
C GLY A 205 1.02 -31.05 -6.41
N ALA A 206 0.04 -31.26 -7.28
CA ALA A 206 -0.35 -30.28 -8.31
C ALA A 206 -1.06 -29.06 -7.72
N ILE A 207 -1.64 -29.20 -6.52
CA ILE A 207 -2.37 -28.16 -5.80
C ILE A 207 -1.47 -27.49 -4.75
N SER A 208 -0.66 -28.26 -4.02
CA SER A 208 0.27 -27.72 -3.02
C SER A 208 1.36 -26.83 -3.63
N SER A 209 1.66 -27.01 -4.92
CA SER A 209 2.62 -26.17 -5.65
C SER A 209 2.05 -24.86 -6.19
N ILE A 210 0.72 -24.66 -6.17
CA ILE A 210 0.04 -23.49 -6.73
C ILE A 210 0.62 -22.16 -6.20
N PRO A 211 0.73 -21.91 -4.87
CA PRO A 211 1.20 -20.62 -4.37
C PRO A 211 2.55 -20.24 -4.98
N LYS A 212 3.50 -21.17 -5.02
CA LYS A 212 4.86 -20.94 -5.53
C LYS A 212 4.91 -20.80 -7.05
N VAL A 213 4.17 -21.64 -7.79
CA VAL A 213 4.16 -21.63 -9.26
C VAL A 213 3.49 -20.35 -9.77
N HIS A 214 2.29 -20.04 -9.28
CA HIS A 214 1.50 -18.89 -9.73
C HIS A 214 2.12 -17.57 -9.26
N ALA A 215 2.72 -17.52 -8.07
CA ALA A 215 3.47 -16.34 -7.62
C ALA A 215 4.67 -16.04 -8.51
N SER A 216 5.33 -17.09 -9.03
CA SER A 216 6.43 -16.91 -9.99
C SER A 216 5.93 -16.29 -11.29
N LEU A 217 4.73 -16.67 -11.76
CA LEU A 217 4.10 -16.07 -12.94
C LEU A 217 3.81 -14.59 -12.69
N ARG A 218 3.11 -14.26 -11.59
CA ARG A 218 2.78 -12.87 -11.26
C ARG A 218 4.02 -11.97 -11.18
N ARG A 219 5.11 -12.46 -10.58
CA ARG A 219 6.36 -11.71 -10.45
C ARG A 219 7.01 -11.44 -11.81
N VAL A 220 7.13 -12.47 -12.64
CA VAL A 220 7.75 -12.35 -13.97
C VAL A 220 6.90 -11.46 -14.87
N VAL A 221 5.57 -11.66 -14.90
CA VAL A 221 4.64 -10.83 -15.67
C VAL A 221 4.74 -9.36 -15.28
N LYS A 222 4.82 -9.02 -13.98
CA LYS A 222 5.03 -7.63 -13.54
C LYS A 222 6.35 -7.04 -14.07
N SER A 223 7.41 -7.85 -14.10
CA SER A 223 8.71 -7.43 -14.64
C SER A 223 8.61 -7.17 -16.14
N VAL A 224 8.02 -8.11 -16.89
CA VAL A 224 7.77 -7.97 -18.33
C VAL A 224 6.93 -6.73 -18.61
N HIS A 225 5.84 -6.52 -17.87
CA HIS A 225 4.97 -5.35 -18.03
C HIS A 225 5.71 -4.02 -17.85
N SER A 226 6.59 -3.93 -16.84
CA SER A 226 7.40 -2.74 -16.58
C SER A 226 8.31 -2.41 -17.77
N GLU A 227 9.05 -3.41 -18.25
CA GLU A 227 10.06 -3.23 -19.31
C GLU A 227 9.40 -3.00 -20.68
N VAL A 228 8.37 -3.78 -21.03
CA VAL A 228 7.68 -3.65 -22.31
C VAL A 228 7.05 -2.28 -22.48
N ARG A 229 6.53 -1.66 -21.40
CA ARG A 229 6.05 -0.27 -21.46
C ARG A 229 7.14 0.73 -21.81
N VAL A 230 8.36 0.52 -21.31
CA VAL A 230 9.53 1.34 -21.67
C VAL A 230 9.89 1.09 -23.13
N TYR A 231 9.96 -0.17 -23.55
CA TYR A 231 10.30 -0.56 -24.93
C TYR A 231 9.34 0.03 -25.96
N LEU A 232 8.04 -0.01 -25.72
CA LEU A 232 7.03 0.55 -26.64
C LEU A 232 7.18 2.06 -26.84
N ASN A 233 7.64 2.78 -25.81
CA ASN A 233 7.64 4.24 -25.76
C ASN A 233 9.04 4.87 -25.79
N SER A 234 10.10 4.07 -25.93
CA SER A 234 11.47 4.55 -26.08
C SER A 234 11.70 5.20 -27.45
N LEU A 235 12.57 6.22 -27.51
CA LEU A 235 12.97 6.89 -28.75
C LEU A 235 14.02 6.06 -29.49
N VAL A 236 13.96 6.06 -30.83
CA VAL A 236 15.03 5.46 -31.66
C VAL A 236 16.21 6.42 -31.71
N ARG A 237 17.38 6.00 -31.19
CA ARG A 237 18.59 6.85 -31.15
C ARG A 237 19.33 6.76 -32.49
N ILE A 238 19.29 7.84 -33.27
CA ILE A 238 20.05 7.96 -34.53
C ILE A 238 21.54 8.23 -34.19
N GLN A 239 22.39 7.20 -34.32
CA GLN A 239 23.85 7.35 -34.25
C GLN A 239 24.46 7.42 -35.66
N LYS A 240 25.63 8.06 -35.79
CA LYS A 240 26.39 8.10 -37.05
C LYS A 240 26.66 6.68 -37.58
N VAL A 241 26.54 6.51 -38.90
CA VAL A 241 26.79 5.27 -39.64
C VAL A 241 28.12 4.62 -39.20
N GLY A 242 28.08 3.40 -38.67
CA GLY A 242 29.27 2.60 -38.30
C GLY A 242 29.29 1.96 -36.90
N SER A 243 28.34 2.23 -36.00
CA SER A 243 28.22 1.48 -34.73
C SER A 243 27.27 0.29 -34.88
N THR A 244 27.76 -0.92 -34.59
CA THR A 244 27.08 -2.20 -34.85
C THR A 244 26.53 -2.91 -33.61
N ALA A 245 26.71 -2.37 -32.40
CA ALA A 245 26.20 -2.97 -31.19
C ALA A 245 24.92 -2.24 -30.73
N ASP A 246 23.77 -2.86 -30.96
CA ASP A 246 22.49 -2.45 -30.39
C ASP A 246 22.04 -3.53 -29.39
N GLY A 247 22.50 -3.41 -28.14
CA GLY A 247 22.19 -4.37 -27.06
C GLY A 247 20.73 -4.41 -26.63
N ALA A 248 19.86 -3.63 -27.27
CA ALA A 248 18.43 -3.59 -26.98
C ALA A 248 17.71 -4.91 -27.27
N ALA A 249 18.24 -5.76 -28.15
CA ALA A 249 17.69 -7.09 -28.42
C ALA A 249 18.04 -8.08 -27.30
N ASP A 250 19.30 -8.05 -26.82
CA ASP A 250 19.77 -8.88 -25.71
C ASP A 250 18.98 -8.56 -24.41
N ASP A 251 18.78 -7.26 -24.12
CA ASP A 251 18.03 -6.80 -22.94
C ASP A 251 16.57 -7.33 -22.92
N VAL A 252 15.93 -7.49 -24.09
CA VAL A 252 14.56 -8.02 -24.18
C VAL A 252 14.52 -9.52 -23.86
N VAL A 253 15.49 -10.27 -24.37
CA VAL A 253 15.54 -11.73 -24.15
C VAL A 253 15.81 -12.04 -22.69
N ASP A 254 16.70 -11.28 -22.03
CA ASP A 254 16.97 -11.41 -20.60
C ASP A 254 15.69 -11.23 -19.75
N VAL A 255 14.80 -10.32 -20.17
CA VAL A 255 13.51 -10.08 -19.51
C VAL A 255 12.50 -11.20 -19.77
N LEU A 256 12.51 -11.79 -20.97
CA LEU A 256 11.52 -12.79 -21.42
C LEU A 256 11.89 -14.24 -21.09
N PHE A 257 13.17 -14.57 -20.94
CA PHE A 257 13.61 -15.93 -20.64
C PHE A 257 12.99 -16.51 -19.35
N PRO A 258 12.86 -15.74 -18.25
CA PRO A 258 12.11 -16.19 -17.07
C PRO A 258 10.64 -16.49 -17.36
N LEU A 259 10.02 -15.78 -18.31
CA LEU A 259 8.62 -15.96 -18.69
C LEU A 259 8.42 -17.32 -19.36
N ALA A 260 9.29 -17.69 -20.30
CA ALA A 260 9.26 -19.00 -20.97
C ALA A 260 9.27 -20.16 -19.96
N ARG A 261 10.20 -20.11 -18.99
CA ARG A 261 10.32 -21.14 -17.96
C ARG A 261 9.09 -21.25 -17.07
N VAL A 262 8.50 -20.11 -16.69
CA VAL A 262 7.32 -20.10 -15.82
C VAL A 262 6.07 -20.52 -16.59
N LEU A 263 5.89 -20.11 -17.84
CA LEU A 263 4.79 -20.55 -18.70
C LEU A 263 4.79 -22.08 -18.86
N LEU A 264 5.94 -22.69 -19.14
CA LEU A 264 6.06 -24.15 -19.19
C LEU A 264 5.66 -24.82 -17.87
N ARG A 265 6.05 -24.24 -16.73
CA ARG A 265 5.70 -24.77 -15.41
C ARG A 265 4.20 -24.66 -15.13
N ILE A 266 3.58 -23.55 -15.54
CA ILE A 266 2.12 -23.34 -15.46
C ILE A 266 1.39 -24.34 -16.36
N GLY A 267 1.79 -24.47 -17.63
CA GLY A 267 1.20 -25.42 -18.57
C GLY A 267 1.24 -26.87 -18.05
N LYS A 268 2.41 -27.33 -17.59
CA LYS A 268 2.55 -28.68 -17.01
C LYS A 268 1.69 -28.89 -15.76
N SER A 269 1.66 -27.89 -14.87
CA SER A 269 0.89 -27.95 -13.63
C SER A 269 -0.62 -27.93 -13.90
N SER A 270 -1.07 -27.10 -14.84
CA SER A 270 -2.46 -26.98 -15.29
C SER A 270 -2.93 -28.25 -15.99
N LEU A 271 -2.12 -28.81 -16.89
CA LEU A 271 -2.42 -30.07 -17.57
C LEU A 271 -2.60 -31.24 -16.57
N CYS A 272 -1.78 -31.27 -15.52
CA CYS A 272 -1.93 -32.25 -14.45
C CYS A 272 -3.27 -32.10 -13.72
N ARG A 273 -3.66 -30.87 -13.38
CA ARG A 273 -4.98 -30.60 -12.75
C ARG A 273 -6.14 -30.91 -13.68
N ALA A 274 -6.04 -30.62 -14.98
CA ALA A 274 -7.06 -30.98 -15.98
C ALA A 274 -7.30 -32.50 -16.03
N LYS A 275 -6.23 -33.31 -16.02
CA LYS A 275 -6.34 -34.78 -15.94
C LYS A 275 -6.95 -35.25 -14.62
N MET A 276 -6.57 -34.65 -13.50
CA MET A 276 -7.20 -34.92 -12.20
C MET A 276 -8.71 -34.61 -12.22
N ASN A 277 -9.10 -33.48 -12.82
CA ASN A 277 -10.50 -33.11 -12.96
C ASN A 277 -11.28 -34.16 -13.77
N LEU A 278 -10.74 -34.65 -14.89
CA LEU A 278 -11.34 -35.75 -15.66
C LEU A 278 -11.56 -36.99 -14.79
N ASP A 279 -10.59 -37.33 -13.95
CA ASP A 279 -10.69 -38.48 -13.05
C ASP A 279 -11.74 -38.32 -11.96
N SER A 280 -12.04 -37.08 -11.56
CA SER A 280 -13.06 -36.75 -10.57
C SER A 280 -14.51 -36.81 -11.09
N ILE A 281 -14.72 -36.92 -12.41
CA ILE A 281 -16.05 -37.01 -13.02
C ILE A 281 -16.73 -38.33 -12.64
N ALA A 282 -17.89 -38.23 -11.98
CA ALA A 282 -18.60 -39.40 -11.45
C ALA A 282 -19.41 -40.20 -12.48
N ALA A 283 -19.71 -39.64 -13.65
CA ALA A 283 -20.50 -40.28 -14.70
C ALA A 283 -19.58 -40.85 -15.78
N ASP A 284 -19.52 -42.18 -15.93
CA ASP A 284 -18.57 -42.86 -16.81
C ASP A 284 -18.75 -42.52 -18.30
N ASP A 285 -19.99 -42.36 -18.77
CA ASP A 285 -20.29 -41.96 -20.15
C ASP A 285 -19.79 -40.54 -20.46
N LEU A 286 -19.97 -39.62 -19.51
CA LEU A 286 -19.52 -38.23 -19.63
C LEU A 286 -18.00 -38.15 -19.56
N LYS A 287 -17.40 -38.93 -18.66
CA LYS A 287 -15.94 -39.04 -18.49
C LYS A 287 -15.30 -39.55 -19.78
N SER A 288 -15.77 -40.67 -20.32
CA SER A 288 -15.19 -41.27 -21.53
C SER A 288 -15.31 -40.36 -22.75
N SER A 289 -16.47 -39.71 -22.94
CA SER A 289 -16.67 -38.74 -24.03
C SER A 289 -15.75 -37.53 -23.90
N LEU A 290 -15.66 -36.92 -22.70
CA LEU A 290 -14.81 -35.75 -22.50
C LEU A 290 -13.31 -36.11 -22.57
N THR A 291 -12.90 -37.28 -22.10
CA THR A 291 -11.53 -37.77 -22.24
C THR A 291 -11.14 -37.90 -23.71
N GLY A 292 -12.00 -38.47 -24.55
CA GLY A 292 -11.74 -38.59 -25.99
C GLY A 292 -11.58 -37.22 -26.67
N MET A 293 -12.38 -36.22 -26.28
CA MET A 293 -12.23 -34.85 -26.77
C MET A 293 -10.93 -34.20 -26.26
N PHE A 294 -10.64 -34.35 -24.97
CA PHE A 294 -9.44 -33.79 -24.35
C PHE A 294 -8.16 -34.36 -24.98
N GLU A 295 -8.09 -35.67 -25.21
CA GLU A 295 -6.93 -36.31 -25.85
C GLU A 295 -6.73 -35.88 -27.32
N LYS A 296 -7.82 -35.49 -27.99
CA LYS A 296 -7.78 -35.05 -29.40
C LYS A 296 -7.45 -33.56 -29.54
N ASP A 297 -8.05 -32.72 -28.70
CA ASP A 297 -8.11 -31.27 -28.91
C ASP A 297 -7.30 -30.47 -27.86
N CYS A 298 -6.83 -31.08 -26.77
CA CYS A 298 -5.95 -30.44 -25.78
C CYS A 298 -4.48 -30.61 -26.14
N ILE A 299 -3.69 -29.57 -25.85
CA ILE A 299 -2.23 -29.61 -25.95
C ILE A 299 -1.68 -30.60 -24.91
N GLY A 300 -0.82 -31.51 -25.37
CA GLY A 300 -0.20 -32.55 -24.55
C GLY A 300 1.11 -32.12 -23.88
N MET A 301 1.72 -33.03 -23.11
CA MET A 301 3.05 -32.81 -22.54
C MET A 301 4.13 -32.74 -23.61
N ASP A 302 4.01 -33.57 -24.66
CA ASP A 302 4.99 -33.63 -25.74
C ASP A 302 5.01 -32.34 -26.56
N ASP A 303 3.85 -31.74 -26.81
CA ASP A 303 3.73 -30.44 -27.49
C ASP A 303 4.47 -29.33 -26.71
N LEU A 304 4.31 -29.29 -25.38
CA LEU A 304 5.00 -28.32 -24.52
C LEU A 304 6.53 -28.54 -24.50
N GLU A 305 7.00 -29.79 -24.57
CA GLU A 305 8.44 -30.08 -24.64
C GLU A 305 9.03 -29.81 -26.03
N ASN A 306 8.27 -30.05 -27.10
CA ASN A 306 8.66 -29.68 -28.45
C ASN A 306 8.79 -28.16 -28.59
N GLU A 307 7.84 -27.41 -28.03
CA GLU A 307 7.87 -25.94 -28.03
C GLU A 307 9.05 -25.40 -27.22
N LYS A 308 9.32 -26.00 -26.05
CA LYS A 308 10.52 -25.67 -25.26
C LYS A 308 11.80 -25.91 -26.06
N LYS A 309 11.84 -26.94 -26.91
CA LYS A 309 12.99 -27.21 -27.77
C LYS A 309 13.13 -26.11 -28.83
N ALA A 310 12.06 -25.72 -29.51
CA ALA A 310 12.07 -24.62 -30.48
C ALA A 310 12.58 -23.31 -29.88
N LEU A 311 12.14 -22.97 -28.66
CA LEU A 311 12.63 -21.83 -27.90
C LEU A 311 14.13 -21.87 -27.61
N ASN A 312 14.66 -23.03 -27.19
CA ASN A 312 16.09 -23.17 -26.94
C ASN A 312 16.90 -23.12 -28.24
N ASP A 313 16.39 -23.71 -29.32
CA ASP A 313 17.05 -23.71 -30.61
C ASP A 313 17.14 -22.26 -31.15
N ALA A 314 16.06 -21.46 -31.03
CA ALA A 314 16.06 -20.04 -31.40
C ALA A 314 17.03 -19.18 -30.57
N ASP A 315 17.11 -19.43 -29.26
CA ASP A 315 18.05 -18.77 -28.34
C ASP A 315 19.52 -19.10 -28.70
N ILE A 316 19.81 -20.38 -28.98
CA ILE A 316 21.14 -20.84 -29.40
C ILE A 316 21.56 -20.22 -30.74
N ASP A 317 20.63 -20.10 -31.68
CA ASP A 317 20.88 -19.52 -33.00
C ASP A 317 21.00 -17.99 -32.97
N GLY A 318 20.70 -17.34 -31.84
CA GLY A 318 20.69 -15.88 -31.69
C GLY A 318 19.56 -15.21 -32.48
N ASP A 319 18.51 -15.96 -32.85
CA ASP A 319 17.35 -15.44 -33.56
C ASP A 319 16.30 -14.97 -32.54
N PHE A 320 16.51 -13.75 -32.04
CA PHE A 320 15.65 -13.15 -31.02
C PHE A 320 14.22 -12.90 -31.50
N GLU A 321 14.04 -12.66 -32.80
CA GLU A 321 12.73 -12.48 -33.40
C GLU A 321 11.94 -13.80 -33.38
N ASN A 322 12.60 -14.90 -33.77
CA ASN A 322 12.00 -16.22 -33.68
C ASN A 322 11.77 -16.63 -32.21
N PHE A 323 12.70 -16.36 -31.30
CA PHE A 323 12.54 -16.67 -29.88
C PHE A 323 11.26 -16.04 -29.28
N VAL A 324 11.00 -14.76 -29.56
CA VAL A 324 9.80 -14.07 -29.05
C VAL A 324 8.53 -14.58 -29.71
N HIS A 325 8.58 -14.98 -31.00
CA HIS A 325 7.47 -15.65 -31.68
C HIS A 325 7.13 -17.00 -31.04
N GLU A 326 8.11 -17.90 -30.87
CA GLU A 326 7.88 -19.20 -30.23
C GLU A 326 7.41 -19.03 -28.77
N LEU A 327 7.85 -17.98 -28.07
CA LEU A 327 7.35 -17.68 -26.73
C LEU A 327 5.88 -17.26 -26.75
N TYR A 328 5.47 -16.50 -27.76
CA TYR A 328 4.08 -16.13 -28.01
C TYR A 328 3.22 -17.38 -28.32
N VAL A 329 3.73 -18.30 -29.15
CA VAL A 329 3.10 -19.59 -29.43
C VAL A 329 2.94 -20.42 -28.15
N LEU A 330 4.00 -20.54 -27.34
CA LEU A 330 3.97 -21.21 -26.03
C LEU A 330 2.91 -20.60 -25.10
N CYS A 331 2.82 -19.27 -25.02
CA CYS A 331 1.80 -18.61 -24.21
C CYS A 331 0.38 -18.99 -24.68
N GLY A 332 0.16 -19.09 -25.98
CA GLY A 332 -1.09 -19.59 -26.57
C GLY A 332 -1.36 -21.07 -26.25
N PHE A 333 -0.34 -21.93 -26.25
CA PHE A 333 -0.47 -23.34 -25.85
C PHE A 333 -0.87 -23.46 -24.38
N VAL A 334 -0.18 -22.73 -23.49
CA VAL A 334 -0.50 -22.71 -22.06
C VAL A 334 -1.91 -22.18 -21.82
N TRP A 335 -2.34 -21.15 -22.57
CA TRP A 335 -3.72 -20.66 -22.51
C TRP A 335 -4.73 -21.77 -22.83
N LYS A 336 -4.52 -22.50 -23.93
CA LYS A 336 -5.40 -23.63 -24.31
C LYS A 336 -5.46 -24.71 -23.22
N VAL A 337 -4.32 -25.04 -22.60
CA VAL A 337 -4.28 -25.99 -21.48
C VAL A 337 -5.11 -25.49 -20.30
N VAL A 338 -5.00 -24.20 -19.94
CA VAL A 338 -5.77 -23.60 -18.85
C VAL A 338 -7.27 -23.58 -19.16
N VAL A 339 -7.66 -23.33 -20.42
CA VAL A 339 -9.06 -23.43 -20.85
C VAL A 339 -9.58 -24.87 -20.71
N TRP A 340 -8.78 -25.87 -21.07
CA TRP A 340 -9.14 -27.28 -20.86
C TRP A 340 -9.20 -27.66 -19.37
N GLU A 341 -8.33 -27.11 -18.53
CA GLU A 341 -8.45 -27.24 -17.08
C GLU A 341 -9.80 -26.68 -16.59
N ALA A 342 -10.22 -25.52 -17.10
CA ALA A 342 -11.51 -24.93 -16.76
C ALA A 342 -12.70 -25.78 -17.22
N ILE A 343 -12.67 -26.31 -18.45
CA ILE A 343 -13.72 -27.18 -19.00
C ILE A 343 -13.87 -28.44 -18.16
N THR A 344 -12.74 -29.12 -17.88
CA THR A 344 -12.74 -30.36 -17.10
C THR A 344 -13.19 -30.13 -15.66
N ALA A 345 -12.77 -29.03 -15.03
CA ALA A 345 -13.25 -28.63 -13.70
C ALA A 345 -14.76 -28.33 -13.70
N PHE A 346 -15.25 -27.57 -14.68
CA PHE A 346 -16.66 -27.23 -14.81
C PHE A 346 -17.52 -28.48 -14.97
N VAL A 347 -17.13 -29.41 -15.86
CA VAL A 347 -17.85 -30.66 -16.07
C VAL A 347 -17.78 -31.57 -14.84
N ALA A 348 -16.66 -31.61 -14.10
CA ALA A 348 -16.58 -32.35 -12.85
C ALA A 348 -17.54 -31.81 -11.77
N LEU A 349 -17.70 -30.49 -11.68
CA LEU A 349 -18.58 -29.84 -10.71
C LEU A 349 -20.07 -29.99 -11.08
N GLU A 350 -20.40 -29.79 -12.35
CA GLU A 350 -21.77 -29.59 -12.86
C GLU A 350 -22.31 -30.73 -13.73
N GLY A 351 -21.47 -31.67 -14.15
CA GLY A 351 -21.83 -32.76 -15.07
C GLY A 351 -22.96 -33.66 -14.60
N SER A 352 -23.17 -33.77 -13.28
CA SER A 352 -24.32 -34.50 -12.72
C SER A 352 -25.68 -33.84 -13.02
N GLU A 353 -25.73 -32.51 -13.10
CA GLU A 353 -26.96 -31.77 -13.44
C GLU A 353 -27.25 -31.81 -14.94
N LEU A 354 -26.19 -31.91 -15.76
CA LEU A 354 -26.29 -32.06 -17.22
C LEU A 354 -26.78 -33.46 -17.63
N SER A 355 -26.45 -34.51 -16.87
CA SER A 355 -26.91 -35.90 -17.13
C SER A 355 -28.35 -36.16 -16.69
N GLU A 356 -28.83 -35.52 -15.61
CA GLU A 356 -30.20 -35.72 -15.09
C GLU A 356 -31.28 -35.13 -16.03
N LYS A 357 -30.97 -34.12 -16.86
CA LYS A 357 -31.91 -33.57 -17.87
C LYS A 357 -32.15 -34.45 -19.10
N GLY A 358 -31.34 -35.51 -19.30
CA GLY A 358 -31.43 -36.39 -20.47
C GLY A 358 -32.14 -37.73 -20.23
N LYS A 359 -32.60 -38.02 -19.00
CA LYS A 359 -33.16 -39.35 -18.63
C LYS A 359 -34.68 -39.39 -18.42
N ASP A 360 -35.40 -38.28 -18.59
CA ASP A 360 -36.85 -38.23 -18.36
C ASP A 360 -37.72 -38.63 -19.57
N GLU A 361 -37.14 -39.10 -20.69
CA GLU A 361 -37.92 -39.50 -21.90
C GLU A 361 -38.02 -41.00 -22.21
N GLU A 362 -37.42 -41.89 -21.43
CA GLU A 362 -37.68 -43.33 -21.57
C GLU A 362 -38.08 -43.95 -20.23
N ILE A 363 -39.39 -44.07 -20.02
CA ILE A 363 -40.11 -45.24 -19.48
C ILE A 363 -41.60 -44.84 -19.43
N ASN A 364 -42.32 -45.10 -20.53
CA ASN A 364 -43.77 -45.28 -20.50
C ASN A 364 -44.04 -46.77 -20.69
N GLY A 365 -44.36 -47.48 -19.60
CA GLY A 365 -44.80 -48.87 -19.70
C GLY A 365 -44.83 -49.65 -18.39
N VAL A 366 -46.06 -49.88 -17.91
CA VAL A 366 -46.51 -50.97 -17.01
C VAL A 366 -46.49 -50.69 -15.49
N GLN A 367 -47.71 -50.70 -14.91
CA GLN A 367 -48.02 -50.76 -13.48
C GLN A 367 -47.72 -52.15 -12.89
N ALA A 368 -47.14 -52.21 -11.69
CA ALA A 368 -47.49 -53.21 -10.67
C ALA A 368 -46.97 -52.82 -9.27
N ASP A 369 -47.78 -53.12 -8.25
CA ASP A 369 -47.61 -52.88 -6.82
C ASP A 369 -46.31 -53.41 -6.20
N GLY A 370 -45.80 -52.69 -5.19
CA GLY A 370 -44.77 -53.22 -4.29
C GLY A 370 -44.16 -52.17 -3.36
N LYS A 371 -44.64 -52.12 -2.12
CA LYS A 371 -44.00 -51.40 -1.00
C LYS A 371 -42.55 -51.85 -0.84
N SER A 372 -41.58 -50.96 -1.07
CA SER A 372 -40.24 -51.07 -0.52
C SER A 372 -39.68 -49.69 -0.14
N GLU A 373 -38.89 -49.69 0.92
CA GLU A 373 -38.57 -48.56 1.79
C GLU A 373 -37.82 -47.41 1.10
N LYS A 374 -38.36 -46.18 1.21
CA LYS A 374 -37.64 -44.94 0.92
C LYS A 374 -36.56 -44.68 1.99
N LYS A 375 -35.38 -45.28 1.84
CA LYS A 375 -34.14 -44.73 2.42
C LYS A 375 -33.77 -43.45 1.66
N LYS A 376 -34.32 -42.30 2.07
CA LYS A 376 -33.81 -40.97 1.67
C LYS A 376 -32.38 -40.83 2.21
N LYS A 377 -31.35 -41.20 1.42
CA LYS A 377 -30.00 -40.68 1.60
C LYS A 377 -30.10 -39.15 1.47
N LYS A 378 -29.88 -38.42 2.56
CA LYS A 378 -29.67 -36.96 2.53
C LYS A 378 -28.50 -36.67 1.58
N LYS A 379 -28.75 -36.25 0.33
CA LYS A 379 -27.72 -35.68 -0.56
C LYS A 379 -27.13 -34.48 0.21
N LYS A 380 -25.86 -34.56 0.65
CA LYS A 380 -25.11 -33.40 1.19
C LYS A 380 -25.20 -32.31 0.12
N LYS A 381 -25.76 -31.15 0.45
CA LYS A 381 -25.89 -30.01 -0.46
C LYS A 381 -24.48 -29.60 -0.91
N LYS A 382 -24.18 -29.65 -2.22
CA LYS A 382 -22.93 -29.12 -2.80
C LYS A 382 -22.89 -27.62 -2.46
N VAL A 383 -21.88 -27.17 -1.73
CA VAL A 383 -21.66 -25.75 -1.43
C VAL A 383 -20.26 -25.44 -1.88
N LEU A 384 -20.14 -24.80 -3.04
CA LEU A 384 -18.89 -24.27 -3.57
C LEU A 384 -18.46 -23.02 -2.78
N GLY A 385 -17.20 -22.65 -2.91
CA GLY A 385 -16.69 -21.36 -2.44
C GLY A 385 -17.44 -20.21 -3.11
N ARG A 386 -17.59 -19.09 -2.42
CA ARG A 386 -18.39 -17.96 -2.92
C ARG A 386 -17.86 -17.41 -4.25
N GLY A 387 -16.55 -17.20 -4.37
CA GLY A 387 -15.96 -16.71 -5.63
C GLY A 387 -16.06 -17.74 -6.74
N SER A 388 -15.72 -19.01 -6.46
CA SER A 388 -15.91 -20.11 -7.40
C SER A 388 -17.37 -20.25 -7.86
N THR A 389 -18.34 -20.02 -6.97
CA THR A 389 -19.78 -20.02 -7.29
C THR A 389 -20.12 -18.93 -8.30
N VAL A 390 -19.63 -17.71 -8.11
CA VAL A 390 -19.89 -16.61 -9.05
C VAL A 390 -19.26 -16.91 -10.41
N VAL A 391 -18.03 -17.43 -10.44
CA VAL A 391 -17.36 -17.79 -11.70
C VAL A 391 -18.13 -18.90 -12.45
N VAL A 392 -18.51 -19.98 -11.75
CA VAL A 392 -19.35 -21.04 -12.34
C VAL A 392 -20.68 -20.47 -12.81
N GLN A 393 -21.29 -19.54 -12.07
CA GLN A 393 -22.54 -18.91 -12.48
C GLN A 393 -22.37 -18.02 -13.71
N LEU A 394 -21.27 -17.27 -13.86
CA LEU A 394 -20.99 -16.48 -15.06
C LEU A 394 -20.85 -17.35 -16.30
N ILE A 395 -20.17 -18.50 -16.16
CA ILE A 395 -20.06 -19.51 -17.21
C ILE A 395 -21.47 -20.05 -17.51
N LYS A 396 -22.25 -20.44 -16.49
CA LYS A 396 -23.63 -20.93 -16.67
C LYS A 396 -24.54 -19.90 -17.34
N ASP A 397 -24.52 -18.64 -16.91
CA ASP A 397 -25.37 -17.55 -17.41
C ASP A 397 -25.13 -17.28 -18.90
N ARG A 398 -23.89 -17.44 -19.36
CA ARG A 398 -23.59 -17.36 -20.79
C ARG A 398 -24.25 -18.48 -21.59
N PHE A 399 -24.42 -19.66 -20.98
CA PHE A 399 -24.98 -20.85 -21.61
C PHE A 399 -26.42 -21.18 -21.14
N GLN A 400 -27.06 -20.30 -20.35
CA GLN A 400 -28.47 -20.45 -19.99
C GLN A 400 -29.31 -20.35 -21.26
N MET A 401 -30.06 -21.42 -21.50
CA MET A 401 -31.13 -21.53 -22.51
C MET A 401 -32.03 -20.30 -22.39
N ASN A 402 -31.82 -19.29 -23.25
CA ASN A 402 -32.84 -18.28 -23.48
C ASN A 402 -34.14 -19.02 -23.77
N GLY A 403 -35.20 -18.68 -23.04
CA GLY A 403 -36.56 -19.13 -23.30
C GLY A 403 -37.04 -18.63 -24.66
N ALA A 404 -36.51 -19.21 -25.73
CA ALA A 404 -37.06 -19.15 -27.06
C ALA A 404 -37.68 -20.52 -27.31
N THR A 405 -39.00 -20.50 -27.37
CA THR A 405 -39.86 -21.51 -27.98
C THR A 405 -39.28 -21.98 -29.31
N ASP A 406 -38.64 -23.14 -29.34
CA ASP A 406 -38.84 -24.16 -30.35
C ASP A 406 -38.14 -25.44 -29.92
N GLY A 407 -38.78 -26.57 -30.23
CA GLY A 407 -38.40 -27.90 -29.75
C GLY A 407 -36.99 -28.32 -30.18
N ASP A 408 -36.41 -29.17 -29.34
CA ASP A 408 -35.15 -29.89 -29.50
C ASP A 408 -33.88 -29.10 -29.10
N ASN A 409 -33.50 -29.18 -27.82
CA ASN A 409 -32.17 -28.78 -27.36
C ASN A 409 -31.76 -29.60 -26.12
N SER A 410 -31.43 -30.88 -26.34
CA SER A 410 -30.38 -31.48 -25.52
C SER A 410 -29.06 -30.83 -25.94
N VAL A 411 -28.43 -30.05 -25.06
CA VAL A 411 -27.11 -29.47 -25.37
C VAL A 411 -26.10 -30.61 -25.37
N SER A 412 -25.61 -31.01 -26.55
CA SER A 412 -24.57 -32.04 -26.63
C SER A 412 -23.29 -31.56 -25.94
N LEU A 413 -22.57 -32.47 -25.30
CA LEU A 413 -21.29 -32.16 -24.63
C LEU A 413 -20.29 -31.49 -25.58
N GLU A 414 -20.27 -31.93 -26.84
CA GLU A 414 -19.42 -31.35 -27.87
C GLU A 414 -19.72 -29.87 -28.14
N LYS A 415 -21.02 -29.50 -28.13
CA LYS A 415 -21.45 -28.11 -28.30
C LYS A 415 -21.03 -27.25 -27.10
N LEU A 416 -21.25 -27.74 -25.88
CA LEU A 416 -20.82 -27.06 -24.65
C LEU A 416 -19.32 -26.80 -24.61
N VAL A 417 -18.51 -27.79 -24.98
CA VAL A 417 -17.05 -27.66 -25.01
C VAL A 417 -16.62 -26.62 -26.04
N LYS A 418 -17.19 -26.64 -27.25
CA LYS A 418 -16.91 -25.64 -28.30
C LYS A 418 -17.30 -24.23 -27.85
N ASP A 419 -18.44 -24.09 -27.19
CA ASP A 419 -18.94 -22.81 -26.71
C ASP A 419 -18.05 -22.23 -25.59
N ILE A 420 -17.56 -23.06 -24.66
CA ILE A 420 -16.59 -22.63 -23.63
C ILE A 420 -15.24 -22.26 -24.25
N LEU A 421 -14.74 -23.05 -25.21
CA LEU A 421 -13.50 -22.75 -25.94
C LEU A 421 -13.57 -21.38 -26.63
N LEU A 422 -14.71 -21.05 -27.23
CA LEU A 422 -14.93 -19.76 -27.88
C LEU A 422 -15.08 -18.63 -26.85
N PHE A 423 -15.77 -18.87 -25.74
CA PHE A 423 -15.98 -17.87 -24.69
C PHE A 423 -14.69 -17.46 -23.97
N LEU A 424 -13.77 -18.40 -23.80
CA LEU A 424 -12.47 -18.18 -23.15
C LEU A 424 -11.34 -17.89 -24.16
N ASP A 425 -11.65 -17.59 -25.41
CA ASP A 425 -10.67 -17.11 -26.39
C ASP A 425 -10.33 -15.64 -26.10
N THR A 426 -9.04 -15.35 -25.91
CA THR A 426 -8.52 -13.99 -25.67
C THR A 426 -8.91 -12.94 -26.71
N ARG A 427 -9.27 -13.37 -27.93
CA ARG A 427 -9.67 -12.50 -29.03
C ARG A 427 -11.16 -12.15 -29.02
N GLY A 428 -11.95 -12.82 -28.18
CA GLY A 428 -13.39 -12.61 -28.07
C GLY A 428 -13.72 -11.33 -27.30
N THR A 429 -14.71 -10.57 -27.79
CA THR A 429 -15.19 -9.35 -27.11
C THR A 429 -15.85 -9.64 -25.76
N ASP A 430 -16.46 -10.81 -25.61
CA ASP A 430 -17.08 -11.25 -24.35
C ASP A 430 -16.05 -11.65 -23.28
N PHE A 431 -14.85 -12.05 -23.69
CA PHE A 431 -13.80 -12.49 -22.79
C PHE A 431 -13.29 -11.34 -21.91
N GLU A 432 -13.10 -10.15 -22.47
CA GLU A 432 -12.66 -8.97 -21.70
C GLU A 432 -13.66 -8.59 -20.59
N HIS A 433 -14.97 -8.65 -20.89
CA HIS A 433 -16.00 -8.42 -19.86
C HIS A 433 -15.97 -9.48 -18.76
N PHE A 434 -15.79 -10.75 -19.14
CA PHE A 434 -15.64 -11.84 -18.19
C PHE A 434 -14.37 -11.68 -17.33
N LEU A 435 -13.24 -11.37 -17.94
CA LEU A 435 -11.96 -11.15 -17.25
C LEU A 435 -12.06 -9.99 -16.25
N ASN A 436 -12.73 -8.89 -16.61
CA ASN A 436 -12.93 -7.76 -15.70
C ASN A 436 -13.83 -8.14 -14.51
N LYS A 437 -14.92 -8.88 -14.73
CA LYS A 437 -15.72 -9.43 -13.62
C LYS A 437 -14.92 -10.38 -12.73
N VAL A 438 -14.04 -11.18 -13.32
CA VAL A 438 -13.16 -12.09 -12.58
C VAL A 438 -12.14 -11.30 -11.75
N LYS A 439 -11.53 -10.27 -12.33
CA LYS A 439 -10.67 -9.33 -11.59
C LYS A 439 -11.46 -8.68 -10.46
N ASP A 440 -12.67 -8.20 -10.70
CA ASP A 440 -13.54 -7.67 -9.66
C ASP A 440 -13.78 -8.70 -8.55
N ILE A 441 -13.98 -9.98 -8.83
CA ILE A 441 -14.16 -11.00 -7.78
C ILE A 441 -12.89 -11.17 -6.93
N VAL A 442 -11.72 -11.15 -7.57
CA VAL A 442 -10.43 -11.35 -6.90
C VAL A 442 -9.98 -10.08 -6.14
N GLU A 443 -10.25 -8.90 -6.71
CA GLU A 443 -9.90 -7.59 -6.18
C GLU A 443 -10.96 -7.04 -5.22
N SER A 444 -12.23 -7.43 -5.39
CA SER A 444 -13.30 -7.05 -4.48
C SER A 444 -13.04 -7.65 -3.11
N ASN A 445 -13.02 -6.77 -2.13
CA ASN A 445 -13.02 -7.12 -0.71
C ASN A 445 -14.33 -7.84 -0.27
N GLU A 446 -15.21 -8.25 -1.20
CA GLU A 446 -16.54 -8.79 -0.90
C GLU A 446 -16.52 -10.19 -0.27
N SER A 447 -15.38 -10.90 -0.32
CA SER A 447 -15.15 -12.07 0.53
C SER A 447 -14.03 -11.85 1.55
N ARG A 448 -14.17 -10.79 2.36
CA ARG A 448 -13.59 -10.64 3.71
C ARG A 448 -12.15 -11.17 3.84
N ARG A 449 -11.17 -10.36 3.45
CA ARG A 449 -10.06 -10.16 4.39
C ARG A 449 -10.73 -9.83 5.74
N LEU A 450 -10.42 -10.56 6.81
CA LEU A 450 -10.85 -10.15 8.16
C LEU A 450 -10.59 -8.64 8.25
N PRO A 451 -11.60 -7.80 8.61
CA PRO A 451 -11.37 -6.36 8.74
C PRO A 451 -10.14 -6.17 9.61
N LYS A 452 -9.08 -5.65 8.99
CA LYS A 452 -7.76 -5.59 9.59
C LYS A 452 -7.17 -4.24 9.24
N LEU A 453 -6.65 -3.59 10.27
CA LEU A 453 -5.91 -2.36 10.13
C LEU A 453 -4.59 -2.59 9.40
N ALA A 454 -4.09 -1.55 8.72
CA ALA A 454 -2.74 -1.59 8.17
C ALA A 454 -1.74 -1.94 9.28
N LYS A 455 -0.74 -2.78 8.96
CA LYS A 455 0.27 -3.21 9.93
C LYS A 455 0.90 -1.99 10.61
N GLY A 456 0.92 -1.97 11.94
CA GLY A 456 1.48 -0.87 12.73
C GLY A 456 0.56 0.34 12.92
N THR A 457 -0.73 0.25 12.58
CA THR A 457 -1.76 1.27 12.85
C THR A 457 -2.77 0.76 13.89
N ARG A 458 -3.51 1.66 14.54
CA ARG A 458 -4.50 1.31 15.58
C ARG A 458 -5.69 2.24 15.59
N ASP A 459 -6.85 1.70 15.93
CA ASP A 459 -8.02 2.47 16.33
C ASP A 459 -7.93 2.85 17.81
N PHE A 460 -8.57 3.96 18.18
CA PHE A 460 -8.65 4.44 19.55
C PHE A 460 -10.12 4.40 19.98
N GLY A 461 -10.43 3.55 20.97
CA GLY A 461 -11.76 3.44 21.55
C GLY A 461 -12.08 4.59 22.50
N ALA A 462 -13.26 4.52 23.12
CA ALA A 462 -13.81 5.60 23.93
C ALA A 462 -12.90 5.99 25.13
N GLU A 463 -12.38 4.99 25.85
CA GLU A 463 -11.47 5.21 26.98
C GLU A 463 -10.14 5.81 26.54
N GLN A 464 -9.51 5.26 25.48
CA GLN A 464 -8.25 5.78 24.96
C GLN A 464 -8.41 7.22 24.46
N MET A 465 -9.52 7.52 23.80
CA MET A 465 -9.81 8.87 23.32
C MET A 465 -10.02 9.88 24.45
N ALA A 466 -10.61 9.48 25.57
CA ALA A 466 -10.75 10.35 26.74
C ALA A 466 -9.39 10.70 27.36
N VAL A 467 -8.50 9.71 27.54
CA VAL A 467 -7.12 9.95 28.00
C VAL A 467 -6.37 10.85 27.03
N ARG A 468 -6.52 10.58 25.73
CA ARG A 468 -5.88 11.35 24.66
C ARG A 468 -6.32 12.81 24.64
N LYS A 469 -7.62 13.08 24.73
CA LYS A 469 -8.16 14.45 24.79
C LYS A 469 -7.61 15.20 26.00
N LYS A 470 -7.58 14.56 27.17
CA LYS A 470 -7.01 15.16 28.38
C LYS A 470 -5.53 15.51 28.20
N ALA A 471 -4.73 14.57 27.68
CA ALA A 471 -3.31 14.80 27.44
C ALA A 471 -3.08 15.94 26.44
N PHE A 472 -3.81 15.95 25.31
CA PHE A 472 -3.70 17.04 24.33
C PHE A 472 -4.14 18.38 24.88
N SER A 473 -5.17 18.43 25.72
CA SER A 473 -5.58 19.68 26.38
C SER A 473 -4.50 20.24 27.31
N ILE A 474 -3.74 19.38 27.99
CA ILE A 474 -2.60 19.80 28.81
C ILE A 474 -1.49 20.33 27.91
N VAL A 475 -1.16 19.60 26.84
CA VAL A 475 -0.11 19.96 25.88
C VAL A 475 -0.40 21.31 25.23
N THR A 476 -1.59 21.49 24.66
CA THR A 476 -1.99 22.76 24.03
C THR A 476 -2.04 23.91 25.04
N GLY A 477 -2.49 23.64 26.27
CA GLY A 477 -2.50 24.65 27.34
C GLY A 477 -1.10 25.14 27.71
N VAL A 478 -0.10 24.25 27.76
CA VAL A 478 1.30 24.65 28.02
C VAL A 478 1.88 25.38 26.80
N PHE A 479 1.69 24.88 25.58
CA PHE A 479 2.18 25.58 24.39
C PHE A 479 1.60 26.99 24.25
N ALA A 480 0.30 27.17 24.51
CA ALA A 480 -0.36 28.46 24.51
C ALA A 480 0.17 29.39 25.62
N LYS A 481 0.47 28.86 26.81
CA LYS A 481 1.09 29.63 27.92
C LYS A 481 2.43 30.25 27.51
N HIS A 482 3.20 29.55 26.66
CA HIS A 482 4.49 30.02 26.13
C HIS A 482 4.36 30.80 24.80
N GLY A 483 3.14 31.12 24.38
CA GLY A 483 2.87 32.02 23.26
C GLY A 483 3.15 31.41 21.89
N ALA A 484 3.08 30.09 21.75
CA ALA A 484 3.14 29.46 20.43
C ALA A 484 1.86 29.73 19.61
N THR A 485 2.05 29.87 18.29
CA THR A 485 0.98 29.88 17.32
C THR A 485 0.84 28.51 16.67
N SER A 486 -0.36 27.94 16.65
CA SER A 486 -0.59 26.64 16.04
C SER A 486 -0.41 26.67 14.52
N LEU A 487 0.34 25.72 14.00
CA LEU A 487 0.53 25.47 12.57
C LEU A 487 -0.10 24.13 12.21
N ASP A 488 -0.64 24.02 11.00
CA ASP A 488 -0.90 22.72 10.38
C ASP A 488 -0.34 22.70 8.95
N THR A 489 0.09 21.52 8.53
CA THR A 489 0.62 21.29 7.18
C THR A 489 -0.08 20.09 6.55
N PRO A 490 -0.07 19.96 5.21
CA PRO A 490 -0.55 18.76 4.55
C PRO A 490 0.08 17.47 5.13
N VAL A 491 -0.66 16.36 5.05
CA VAL A 491 -0.20 15.05 5.55
C VAL A 491 0.90 14.44 4.66
N PHE A 492 0.93 14.82 3.38
CA PHE A 492 1.95 14.47 2.43
C PHE A 492 2.68 15.73 1.95
N GLU A 493 3.97 15.59 1.69
CA GLU A 493 4.82 16.60 1.06
C GLU A 493 5.26 16.09 -0.32
N LEU A 494 5.77 16.99 -1.16
CA LEU A 494 6.51 16.56 -2.36
C LEU A 494 7.67 15.65 -1.92
N ARG A 495 7.88 14.54 -2.64
CA ARG A 495 8.89 13.54 -2.29
C ARG A 495 10.28 14.16 -2.11
N GLU A 496 10.64 15.08 -2.99
CA GLU A 496 11.91 15.82 -2.95
C GLU A 496 12.10 16.67 -1.68
N THR A 497 11.02 17.11 -1.04
CA THR A 497 11.08 17.88 0.22
C THR A 497 11.64 17.02 1.35
N LEU A 498 11.34 15.72 1.36
CA LEU A 498 11.72 14.80 2.41
C LEU A 498 13.03 14.05 2.12
N MET A 499 13.46 13.99 0.85
CA MET A 499 14.67 13.27 0.46
C MET A 499 15.95 13.93 0.98
N GLY A 500 16.87 13.11 1.50
CA GLY A 500 18.20 13.57 1.94
C GLY A 500 18.23 14.33 3.27
N LYS A 501 17.12 14.41 4.01
CA LYS A 501 17.04 15.12 5.30
C LYS A 501 17.20 14.21 6.53
N TYR A 502 16.90 12.92 6.38
CA TYR A 502 16.82 11.96 7.48
C TYR A 502 17.89 10.88 7.45
N GLY A 503 18.87 10.99 6.56
CA GLY A 503 19.93 9.99 6.50
C GLY A 503 19.43 8.59 6.12
N GLU A 504 19.88 7.57 6.88
CA GLU A 504 19.46 6.17 6.72
C GLU A 504 17.95 5.98 6.89
N ASP A 505 17.31 6.81 7.73
CA ASP A 505 15.87 6.76 7.99
C ASP A 505 15.02 7.18 6.78
N SER A 506 15.62 7.81 5.76
CA SER A 506 14.91 8.17 4.52
C SER A 506 14.30 6.95 3.81
N LYS A 507 14.85 5.75 4.03
CA LYS A 507 14.32 4.48 3.48
C LYS A 507 12.98 4.07 4.12
N LEU A 508 12.62 4.68 5.24
CA LEU A 508 11.43 4.36 6.02
C LEU A 508 10.23 5.27 5.68
N ILE A 509 10.34 6.11 4.65
CA ILE A 509 9.26 7.00 4.23
C ILE A 509 8.18 6.22 3.46
N TYR A 510 6.91 6.59 3.65
CA TYR A 510 5.79 6.09 2.86
C TYR A 510 5.62 6.95 1.60
N ASP A 511 5.88 6.38 0.43
CA ASP A 511 5.60 7.02 -0.86
C ASP A 511 4.16 6.74 -1.30
N LEU A 512 3.52 7.73 -1.91
CA LEU A 512 2.23 7.57 -2.57
C LEU A 512 2.43 6.90 -3.95
N ALA A 513 1.39 6.22 -4.44
CA ALA A 513 1.42 5.63 -5.78
C ALA A 513 1.49 6.73 -6.84
N ASP A 514 2.27 6.49 -7.90
CA ASP A 514 2.30 7.37 -9.07
C ASP A 514 1.00 7.22 -9.86
N GLN A 515 0.27 8.32 -9.98
CA GLN A 515 -1.00 8.42 -10.70
C GLN A 515 -0.93 9.42 -11.87
N GLY A 516 0.29 9.75 -12.35
CA GLY A 516 0.52 10.69 -13.44
C GLY A 516 0.62 12.16 -13.01
N GLY A 517 0.82 12.41 -11.70
CA GLY A 517 0.96 13.74 -11.11
C GLY A 517 2.29 13.92 -10.37
N GLU A 518 2.31 14.82 -9.39
CA GLU A 518 3.50 15.07 -8.56
C GLU A 518 3.78 13.89 -7.62
N LEU A 519 5.04 13.47 -7.53
CA LEU A 519 5.45 12.42 -6.61
C LEU A 519 5.41 12.94 -5.18
N CYS A 520 4.56 12.33 -4.36
CA CYS A 520 4.34 12.73 -2.98
C CYS A 520 4.69 11.61 -1.99
N SER A 521 5.02 12.00 -0.78
CA SER A 521 5.35 11.09 0.32
C SER A 521 4.71 11.58 1.63
N LEU A 522 4.27 10.66 2.48
CA LEU A 522 3.74 11.03 3.81
C LEU A 522 4.86 11.60 4.68
N ARG A 523 4.53 12.63 5.46
CA ARG A 523 5.49 13.29 6.36
C ARG A 523 6.04 12.33 7.42
N TYR A 524 7.36 12.29 7.55
CA TYR A 524 8.10 11.46 8.50
C TYR A 524 8.15 12.07 9.91
N ASP A 525 8.25 13.40 9.96
CA ASP A 525 8.17 14.24 11.16
C ASP A 525 7.39 15.54 10.88
N LEU A 526 7.34 16.46 11.86
CA LEU A 526 6.75 17.80 11.70
C LEU A 526 7.82 18.91 11.54
N THR A 527 9.09 18.62 11.82
CA THR A 527 10.22 19.57 11.74
C THR A 527 10.56 19.94 10.29
N VAL A 528 10.63 18.96 9.38
CA VAL A 528 10.93 19.25 7.97
C VAL A 528 9.78 20.01 7.29
N PRO A 529 8.50 19.63 7.46
CA PRO A 529 7.38 20.47 7.04
C PRO A 529 7.41 21.89 7.61
N PHE A 530 7.87 22.07 8.85
CA PHE A 530 8.03 23.40 9.44
C PHE A 530 9.16 24.19 8.74
N ALA A 531 10.32 23.58 8.51
CA ALA A 531 11.43 24.23 7.81
C ALA A 531 11.04 24.66 6.38
N ARG A 532 10.32 23.80 5.65
CA ARG A 532 9.73 24.13 4.34
C ARG A 532 8.72 25.27 4.45
N HIS A 533 7.95 25.36 5.54
CA HIS A 533 6.94 26.41 5.74
C HIS A 533 7.60 27.77 5.94
N MET A 534 8.63 27.80 6.78
CA MET A 534 9.44 29.00 7.02
C MET A 534 10.06 29.51 5.72
N ALA A 535 10.70 28.63 4.95
CA ALA A 535 11.35 28.99 3.69
C ALA A 535 10.36 29.45 2.61
N MET A 536 9.28 28.68 2.37
CA MET A 536 8.28 28.98 1.35
C MET A 536 7.59 30.34 1.56
N ASN A 537 7.34 30.70 2.83
CA ASN A 537 6.71 31.98 3.18
C ASN A 537 7.71 33.10 3.47
N GLY A 538 9.02 32.86 3.31
CA GLY A 538 10.06 33.85 3.56
C GLY A 538 10.14 34.34 5.02
N LEU A 539 9.66 33.54 5.97
CA LEU A 539 9.63 33.88 7.40
C LEU A 539 11.02 33.79 8.02
N THR A 540 11.34 34.73 8.89
CA THR A 540 12.64 34.78 9.62
C THR A 540 12.50 34.54 11.11
N SER A 541 11.28 34.55 11.64
CA SER A 541 11.00 34.19 13.02
C SER A 541 9.57 33.68 13.16
N LEU A 542 9.40 32.60 13.93
CA LEU A 542 8.11 32.03 14.27
C LEU A 542 8.29 31.13 15.51
N LYS A 543 7.37 31.24 16.46
CA LYS A 543 7.23 30.32 17.59
C LYS A 543 5.94 29.54 17.42
N ARG A 544 6.02 28.22 17.23
CA ARG A 544 4.86 27.43 16.82
C ARG A 544 4.72 26.11 17.56
N ASP A 545 3.47 25.69 17.71
CA ASP A 545 3.11 24.32 18.05
C ASP A 545 2.52 23.61 16.82
N HIS A 546 2.73 22.30 16.73
CA HIS A 546 2.09 21.44 15.73
C HIS A 546 1.82 20.08 16.34
N ILE A 547 0.54 19.71 16.46
CA ILE A 547 0.11 18.40 16.98
C ILE A 547 -0.54 17.63 15.84
N ALA A 548 0.17 16.62 15.33
CA ALA A 548 -0.25 15.92 14.12
C ALA A 548 0.26 14.48 14.07
N LYS A 549 -0.41 13.66 13.26
CA LYS A 549 0.08 12.32 12.91
C LYS A 549 1.26 12.39 11.95
N VAL A 550 2.20 11.46 12.14
CA VAL A 550 3.36 11.20 11.26
C VAL A 550 3.45 9.72 10.93
N TYR A 551 4.19 9.41 9.86
CA TYR A 551 4.19 8.09 9.24
C TYR A 551 5.61 7.58 9.02
N ARG A 552 5.94 6.44 9.63
CA ARG A 552 7.26 5.80 9.50
C ARG A 552 7.09 4.32 9.22
N ARG A 553 7.72 3.78 8.18
CA ARG A 553 7.68 2.35 7.79
C ARG A 553 8.51 1.45 8.68
N ASP A 554 8.56 1.80 9.96
CA ASP A 554 9.33 1.10 10.96
C ASP A 554 8.83 -0.33 11.20
N ASN A 555 9.63 -1.14 11.89
CA ASN A 555 9.20 -2.44 12.36
C ASN A 555 8.35 -2.25 13.63
N PRO A 556 7.03 -2.55 13.59
CA PRO A 556 6.16 -2.26 14.72
C PRO A 556 6.54 -3.06 15.97
N ALA A 557 6.55 -2.38 17.11
CA ALA A 557 6.75 -2.97 18.44
C ALA A 557 5.83 -2.26 19.45
N LYS A 558 5.79 -2.73 20.71
CA LYS A 558 4.99 -2.07 21.76
C LYS A 558 5.47 -0.62 21.94
N GLY A 559 4.58 0.36 21.74
CA GLY A 559 4.93 1.78 21.79
C GLY A 559 5.71 2.33 20.58
N ARG A 560 5.87 1.52 19.51
CA ARG A 560 6.50 1.90 18.24
C ARG A 560 5.56 1.53 17.09
N TYR A 561 4.86 2.53 16.58
CA TYR A 561 3.82 2.37 15.55
C TYR A 561 4.30 2.95 14.21
N ARG A 562 3.58 2.60 13.14
CA ARG A 562 3.83 3.15 11.80
C ARG A 562 3.04 4.44 11.53
N GLU A 563 1.92 4.60 12.21
CA GLU A 563 1.16 5.85 12.34
C GLU A 563 1.09 6.21 13.82
N PHE A 564 1.51 7.42 14.17
CA PHE A 564 1.43 7.93 15.54
C PHE A 564 1.46 9.45 15.56
N TYR A 565 1.04 10.06 16.67
CA TYR A 565 1.14 11.50 16.84
C TYR A 565 2.51 11.96 17.33
N GLN A 566 2.92 13.12 16.85
CA GLN A 566 3.93 13.97 17.47
C GLN A 566 3.27 15.24 17.98
N CYS A 567 3.83 15.82 19.05
CA CYS A 567 3.44 17.14 19.55
C CYS A 567 4.70 17.97 19.61
N ASP A 568 4.86 18.82 18.60
CA ASP A 568 6.09 19.58 18.39
C ASP A 568 5.91 21.02 18.82
N PHE A 569 6.92 21.58 19.46
CA PHE A 569 7.05 22.99 19.78
C PHE A 569 8.41 23.48 19.32
N ASP A 570 8.42 24.54 18.53
CA ASP A 570 9.63 25.04 17.89
C ASP A 570 9.70 26.57 17.94
N VAL A 571 10.90 27.08 18.22
CA VAL A 571 11.25 28.49 18.19
C VAL A 571 12.27 28.71 17.09
N ALA A 572 11.87 29.45 16.05
CA ALA A 572 12.75 29.84 14.96
C ALA A 572 12.99 31.35 14.94
N GLY A 573 14.23 31.73 14.60
CA GLY A 573 14.65 33.10 14.39
C GLY A 573 15.72 33.62 15.36
N PRO A 574 16.24 34.83 15.10
CA PRO A 574 17.27 35.45 15.94
C PRO A 574 16.79 35.63 17.38
N SER A 575 17.65 35.31 18.34
CA SER A 575 17.32 35.29 19.76
C SER A 575 18.55 35.51 20.63
N VAL A 576 18.32 35.76 21.92
CA VAL A 576 19.40 35.75 22.92
C VAL A 576 20.02 34.35 22.96
N ARG A 577 21.35 34.30 23.00
CA ARG A 577 22.13 33.06 23.06
C ARG A 577 21.60 32.15 24.18
N MET A 578 21.28 30.89 23.84
CA MET A 578 20.68 29.87 24.72
C MET A 578 19.27 30.17 25.29
N GLY A 579 18.66 31.31 24.96
CA GLY A 579 17.34 31.69 25.46
C GLY A 579 16.24 30.72 25.03
N PRO A 580 16.07 30.47 23.72
CA PRO A 580 15.08 29.50 23.24
C PRO A 580 15.36 28.06 23.67
N ASP A 581 16.63 27.67 23.81
CA ASP A 581 17.03 26.33 24.27
C ASP A 581 16.57 26.11 25.72
N TYR A 582 16.76 27.12 26.58
CA TYR A 582 16.20 27.16 27.92
C TYR A 582 14.66 27.05 27.91
N GLU A 583 13.99 27.89 27.10
CA GLU A 583 12.52 27.91 27.03
C GLU A 583 11.94 26.54 26.62
N VAL A 584 12.56 25.88 25.64
CA VAL A 584 12.12 24.55 25.18
C VAL A 584 12.30 23.48 26.26
N ILE A 585 13.37 23.53 27.05
CA ILE A 585 13.59 22.60 28.17
C ILE A 585 12.59 22.87 29.30
N GLU A 586 12.32 24.13 29.62
CA GLU A 586 11.31 24.53 30.62
C GLU A 586 9.92 24.04 30.22
N ILE A 587 9.52 24.20 28.95
CA ILE A 587 8.27 23.67 28.40
C ILE A 587 8.19 22.16 28.56
N LEU A 588 9.29 21.45 28.24
CA LEU A 588 9.35 20.00 28.38
C LEU A 588 9.13 19.57 29.83
N THR A 589 9.80 20.20 30.79
CA THR A 589 9.62 19.95 32.23
C THR A 589 8.18 20.23 32.65
N GLU A 590 7.63 21.39 32.29
CA GLU A 590 6.24 21.76 32.63
C GLU A 590 5.21 20.79 32.04
N LEU A 591 5.42 20.31 30.81
CA LEU A 591 4.57 19.29 30.18
C LEU A 591 4.59 17.99 30.96
N LEU A 592 5.79 17.46 31.25
CA LEU A 592 5.94 16.16 31.90
C LEU A 592 5.41 16.19 33.35
N ASP A 593 5.62 17.29 34.06
CA ASP A 593 5.08 17.49 35.42
C ASP A 593 3.55 17.55 35.41
N LYS A 594 2.94 18.33 34.49
CA LYS A 594 1.47 18.45 34.38
C LYS A 594 0.80 17.18 33.90
N LEU A 595 1.47 16.38 33.08
CA LEU A 595 0.99 15.06 32.65
C LEU A 595 1.03 14.04 33.81
N ASN A 596 1.74 14.36 34.90
CA ASN A 596 1.80 13.58 36.14
C ASN A 596 2.18 12.11 35.90
N LEU A 597 3.26 11.89 35.15
CA LEU A 597 3.71 10.56 34.73
C LEU A 597 4.52 9.83 35.81
N GLY A 598 4.99 10.54 36.84
CA GLY A 598 5.97 10.06 37.80
C GLY A 598 7.37 10.63 37.49
N ASP A 599 8.42 9.97 37.97
CA ASP A 599 9.79 10.45 37.81
C ASP A 599 10.32 10.27 36.37
N TYR A 600 11.08 11.26 35.92
CA TYR A 600 11.77 11.28 34.63
C TYR A 600 13.11 12.01 34.77
N GLU A 601 14.00 11.79 33.80
CA GLU A 601 15.22 12.56 33.62
C GLU A 601 15.28 13.14 32.19
N ILE A 602 15.84 14.33 32.03
CA ILE A 602 16.16 14.95 30.74
C ILE A 602 17.66 14.82 30.53
N LYS A 603 18.08 13.87 29.71
CA LYS A 603 19.47 13.77 29.25
C LYS A 603 19.74 14.94 28.31
N LEU A 604 20.88 15.59 28.47
CA LEU A 604 21.28 16.73 27.64
C LEU A 604 22.73 16.58 27.21
N ASN A 605 23.02 16.92 25.96
CA ASN A 605 24.35 17.01 25.40
C ASN A 605 24.41 18.11 24.33
N HIS A 606 25.55 18.28 23.67
CA HIS A 606 25.75 19.27 22.61
C HIS A 606 26.49 18.67 21.41
N ARG A 607 26.00 18.90 20.19
CA ARG A 607 26.55 18.32 18.95
C ARG A 607 28.05 18.62 18.77
N LYS A 608 28.44 19.89 18.89
CA LYS A 608 29.86 20.29 18.76
C LYS A 608 30.77 19.70 19.84
N LEU A 609 30.23 19.37 21.02
CA LEU A 609 30.98 18.70 22.06
C LEU A 609 31.19 17.21 21.73
N LEU A 610 30.17 16.57 21.17
CA LEU A 610 30.26 15.20 20.66
C LEU A 610 31.27 15.09 19.51
N ASP A 611 31.24 16.02 18.55
CA ASP A 611 32.20 16.06 17.44
C ASP A 611 33.63 16.26 17.97
N GLY A 612 33.83 17.20 18.90
CA GLY A 612 35.14 17.42 19.54
C GLY A 612 35.62 16.22 20.36
N MET A 613 34.72 15.50 21.04
CA MET A 613 35.05 14.25 21.73
C MET A 613 35.61 13.21 20.75
N LEU A 614 34.96 13.02 19.60
CA LEU A 614 35.41 12.07 18.57
C LEU A 614 36.76 12.48 17.97
N GLU A 615 36.96 13.77 17.74
CA GLU A 615 38.24 14.31 17.27
C GLU A 615 39.38 14.07 18.27
N ILE A 616 39.13 14.31 19.56
CA ILE A 616 40.07 14.01 20.65
C ILE A 616 40.40 12.51 20.71
N CYS A 617 39.43 11.65 20.39
CA CYS A 617 39.64 10.21 20.29
C CYS A 617 40.40 9.77 19.02
N GLY A 618 40.70 10.69 18.09
CA GLY A 618 41.41 10.40 16.84
C GLY A 618 40.51 9.80 15.75
N VAL A 619 39.19 9.90 15.89
CA VAL A 619 38.25 9.42 14.87
C VAL A 619 38.39 10.30 13.61
N PRO A 620 38.39 9.73 12.40
CA PRO A 620 38.34 10.52 11.17
C PRO A 620 36.98 11.21 10.98
N SER A 621 36.98 12.47 10.53
CA SER A 621 35.77 13.29 10.38
C SER A 621 34.66 12.65 9.53
N GLU A 622 35.04 11.92 8.47
CA GLU A 622 34.14 11.21 7.57
C GLU A 622 33.40 10.05 8.24
N LYS A 623 33.91 9.56 9.38
CA LYS A 623 33.29 8.50 10.19
C LYS A 623 32.47 9.04 11.36
N PHE A 624 32.49 10.34 11.67
CA PHE A 624 31.81 10.88 12.86
C PHE A 624 30.35 10.46 12.93
N ARG A 625 29.66 10.55 11.80
CA ARG A 625 28.26 10.21 11.68
C ARG A 625 27.97 8.74 11.95
N THR A 626 28.74 7.84 11.32
CA THR A 626 28.55 6.40 11.52
C THR A 626 28.89 6.01 12.96
N ILE A 627 29.88 6.64 13.58
CA ILE A 627 30.24 6.39 14.98
C ILE A 627 29.19 6.94 15.96
N CYS A 628 28.63 8.12 15.72
CA CYS A 628 27.50 8.64 16.50
C CYS A 628 26.32 7.65 16.50
N SER A 629 26.03 7.05 15.34
CA SER A 629 25.00 6.00 15.21
C SER A 629 25.31 4.75 16.05
N SER A 630 26.58 4.38 16.24
CA SER A 630 26.93 3.30 17.18
C SER A 630 26.73 3.73 18.63
N ILE A 631 27.16 4.95 18.99
CA ILE A 631 27.04 5.48 20.36
C ILE A 631 25.56 5.58 20.76
N ASP A 632 24.67 5.97 19.85
CA ASP A 632 23.22 6.05 20.09
C ASP A 632 22.60 4.71 20.54
N LYS A 633 23.20 3.58 20.15
CA LYS A 633 22.73 2.24 20.54
C LYS A 633 23.07 1.87 21.98
N LEU A 634 23.85 2.68 22.71
CA LEU A 634 24.18 2.45 24.13
C LEU A 634 22.93 2.42 25.02
N ASP A 635 21.80 2.92 24.52
CA ASP A 635 20.51 2.82 25.19
C ASP A 635 19.97 1.37 25.28
N LYS A 636 20.44 0.48 24.40
CA LYS A 636 19.92 -0.90 24.23
C LYS A 636 21.00 -1.98 24.25
N GLN A 637 22.24 -1.63 23.91
CA GLN A 637 23.35 -2.57 23.77
C GLN A 637 24.45 -2.26 24.76
N SER A 638 25.22 -3.28 25.13
CA SER A 638 26.39 -3.06 25.98
C SER A 638 27.49 -2.33 25.21
N PHE A 639 28.36 -1.64 25.95
CA PHE A 639 29.52 -0.99 25.33
C PHE A 639 30.43 -2.00 24.60
N GLU A 640 30.52 -3.25 25.06
CA GLU A 640 31.31 -4.29 24.39
C GLU A 640 30.78 -4.63 22.99
N GLN A 641 29.45 -4.73 22.85
CA GLN A 641 28.80 -4.96 21.55
C GLN A 641 29.04 -3.79 20.60
N ILE A 642 28.90 -2.57 21.11
CA ILE A 642 29.10 -1.33 20.33
C ILE A 642 30.58 -1.16 19.95
N ARG A 643 31.51 -1.53 20.83
CA ARG A 643 32.94 -1.55 20.55
C ARG A 643 33.26 -2.51 19.41
N MET A 644 32.69 -3.72 19.41
CA MET A 644 32.85 -4.66 18.29
C MET A 644 32.33 -4.07 16.99
N GLU A 645 31.12 -3.50 16.96
CA GLU A 645 30.57 -2.82 15.78
C GLU A 645 31.50 -1.70 15.26
N MET A 646 32.00 -0.86 16.17
CA MET A 646 32.91 0.24 15.83
C MET A 646 34.21 -0.23 15.18
N VAL A 647 34.78 -1.34 15.67
CA VAL A 647 36.06 -1.88 15.19
C VAL A 647 35.86 -2.74 13.93
N GLU A 648 34.98 -3.72 13.98
CA GLU A 648 34.84 -4.76 12.96
C GLU A 648 34.04 -4.28 11.74
N GLU A 649 32.99 -3.49 11.94
CA GLU A 649 32.11 -3.05 10.84
C GLU A 649 32.48 -1.64 10.35
N LYS A 650 32.83 -0.73 11.26
CA LYS A 650 33.10 0.70 10.93
C LYS A 650 34.59 1.02 10.79
N GLY A 651 35.46 0.05 11.06
CA GLY A 651 36.90 0.13 10.82
C GLY A 651 37.61 1.19 11.67
N LEU A 652 37.21 1.36 12.94
CA LEU A 652 38.02 2.07 13.93
C LEU A 652 39.10 1.15 14.50
N THR A 653 40.17 1.73 15.03
CA THR A 653 41.12 0.95 15.84
C THR A 653 40.53 0.65 17.22
N ALA A 654 40.97 -0.44 17.83
CA ALA A 654 40.60 -0.80 19.20
C ALA A 654 40.88 0.35 20.20
N GLU A 655 42.03 1.02 20.06
CA GLU A 655 42.43 2.15 20.91
C GLU A 655 41.46 3.34 20.79
N MET A 656 41.04 3.69 19.57
CA MET A 656 40.04 4.76 19.35
C MET A 656 38.72 4.40 20.01
N ALA A 657 38.25 3.16 19.84
CA ALA A 657 37.01 2.68 20.42
C ALA A 657 37.05 2.69 21.96
N ASP A 658 38.15 2.23 22.56
CA ASP A 658 38.35 2.24 24.02
C ASP A 658 38.41 3.66 24.58
N HIS A 659 39.03 4.60 23.86
CA HIS A 659 39.07 6.00 24.24
C HIS A 659 37.68 6.65 24.20
N ILE A 660 36.87 6.37 23.17
CA ILE A 660 35.44 6.78 23.12
C ILE A 660 34.71 6.22 24.35
N GLY A 661 34.98 4.95 24.70
CA GLY A 661 34.42 4.27 25.87
C GLY A 661 34.67 4.96 27.20
N SER A 662 35.79 5.69 27.32
CA SER A 662 36.09 6.46 28.53
C SER A 662 35.18 7.69 28.69
N PHE A 663 34.81 8.35 27.59
CA PHE A 663 33.97 9.54 27.61
C PHE A 663 32.47 9.22 27.67
N VAL A 664 31.98 8.25 26.89
CA VAL A 664 30.54 7.94 26.84
C VAL A 664 30.00 7.37 28.15
N LYS A 665 30.85 7.00 29.11
CA LYS A 665 30.46 6.59 30.47
C LYS A 665 30.25 7.79 31.41
N GLU A 666 30.70 8.98 31.03
CA GLU A 666 30.61 10.19 31.83
C GLU A 666 29.22 10.81 31.72
N ARG A 667 28.47 10.75 32.83
CA ARG A 667 27.17 11.40 33.00
C ARG A 667 26.97 11.83 34.44
N GLY A 668 26.22 12.90 34.68
CA GLY A 668 25.95 13.36 36.05
C GLY A 668 25.32 14.74 36.14
N SER A 669 25.53 15.39 37.29
CA SER A 669 25.07 16.75 37.55
C SER A 669 25.62 17.71 36.48
N PRO A 670 24.77 18.57 35.88
CA PRO A 670 25.18 19.47 34.81
C PRO A 670 26.36 20.36 35.20
N MET A 671 26.33 20.98 36.38
CA MET A 671 27.37 21.91 36.83
C MET A 671 28.68 21.22 37.21
N GLU A 672 28.60 20.01 37.81
CA GLU A 672 29.79 19.24 38.19
C GLU A 672 30.54 18.72 36.97
N LEU A 673 29.82 18.12 36.03
CA LEU A 673 30.42 17.59 34.81
C LEU A 673 30.94 18.72 33.91
N LEU A 674 30.22 19.84 33.80
CA LEU A 674 30.71 21.04 33.11
C LEU A 674 32.04 21.53 33.72
N SER A 675 32.11 21.59 35.05
CA SER A 675 33.34 22.00 35.76
C SER A 675 34.50 21.04 35.51
N LYS A 676 34.24 19.72 35.49
CA LYS A 676 35.22 18.68 35.16
C LYS A 676 35.74 18.84 33.72
N LEU A 677 34.86 19.04 32.74
CA LEU A 677 35.25 19.21 31.33
C LEU A 677 36.02 20.53 31.08
N ARG A 678 35.81 21.55 31.92
CA ARG A 678 36.55 22.82 31.89
C ARG A 678 37.78 22.86 32.80
N GLN A 679 38.14 21.75 33.44
CA GLN A 679 39.33 21.71 34.29
C GLN A 679 40.60 22.00 33.46
N LYS A 680 41.55 22.73 34.06
CA LYS A 680 42.83 23.06 33.43
C LYS A 680 43.55 21.77 32.97
N GLY A 681 43.91 21.71 31.68
CA GLY A 681 44.52 20.52 31.07
C GLY A 681 43.53 19.58 30.35
N SER A 682 42.24 19.91 30.33
CA SER A 682 41.25 19.19 29.54
C SER A 682 41.48 19.38 28.04
N LYS A 683 41.53 18.27 27.29
CA LYS A 683 41.64 18.30 25.81
C LYS A 683 40.45 18.99 25.13
N PHE A 684 39.29 19.05 25.78
CA PHE A 684 38.14 19.80 25.27
C PHE A 684 38.39 21.30 25.19
N LEU A 685 39.33 21.84 25.98
CA LEU A 685 39.70 23.26 25.91
C LEU A 685 40.66 23.57 24.75
N GLU A 686 41.24 22.55 24.12
CA GLU A 686 42.10 22.69 22.94
C GLU A 686 41.30 22.65 21.64
N ASN A 687 40.03 22.22 21.68
CA ASN A 687 39.13 22.12 20.53
C ASN A 687 38.13 23.30 20.52
N GLU A 688 38.16 24.12 19.46
CA GLU A 688 37.32 25.33 19.36
C GLU A 688 35.81 25.03 19.40
N GLY A 689 35.37 23.96 18.73
CA GLY A 689 33.97 23.53 18.74
C GLY A 689 33.48 23.15 20.14
N SER A 690 34.32 22.43 20.88
CA SER A 690 34.07 22.03 22.27
C SER A 690 34.02 23.22 23.21
N VAL A 691 34.95 24.18 23.09
CA VAL A 691 34.93 25.41 23.91
C VAL A 691 33.63 26.20 23.68
N ASN A 692 33.19 26.33 22.42
CA ASN A 692 31.92 26.98 22.11
C ASN A 692 30.73 26.26 22.75
N ALA A 693 30.68 24.94 22.65
CA ALA A 693 29.64 24.13 23.28
C ALA A 693 29.63 24.25 24.81
N LEU A 694 30.80 24.23 25.46
CA LEU A 694 30.90 24.37 26.91
C LEU A 694 30.45 25.76 27.38
N ASN A 695 30.72 26.81 26.61
CA ASN A 695 30.22 28.16 26.90
C ASN A 695 28.69 28.26 26.72
N ASP A 696 28.13 27.59 25.69
CA ASP A 696 26.68 27.50 25.50
C ASP A 696 26.02 26.75 26.69
N LEU A 697 26.57 25.60 27.06
CA LEU A 697 26.08 24.81 28.20
C LEU A 697 26.21 25.54 29.54
N GLU A 698 27.27 26.33 29.75
CA GLU A 698 27.40 27.17 30.94
C GLU A 698 26.25 28.19 31.07
N ILE A 699 25.91 28.88 29.98
CA ILE A 699 24.80 29.84 29.98
C ILE A 699 23.48 29.11 30.27
N LEU A 700 23.26 27.98 29.59
CA LEU A 700 22.03 27.20 29.73
C LEU A 700 21.87 26.62 31.14
N PHE A 701 22.90 25.99 31.70
CA PHE A 701 22.84 25.40 33.03
C PHE A 701 22.65 26.45 34.12
N ASN A 702 23.30 27.62 34.00
CA ASN A 702 23.04 28.72 34.93
C ASN A 702 21.58 29.21 34.85
N ALA A 703 21.00 29.30 33.65
CA ALA A 703 19.59 29.67 33.49
C ALA A 703 18.65 28.64 34.14
N LEU A 704 18.90 27.35 33.90
CA LEU A 704 18.13 26.24 34.48
C LEU A 704 18.27 26.16 36.00
N GLU A 705 19.45 26.45 36.55
CA GLU A 705 19.67 26.49 38.01
C GLU A 705 18.87 27.63 38.63
N LYS A 706 18.91 28.83 38.03
CA LYS A 706 18.15 29.98 38.52
C LYS A 706 16.64 29.82 38.37
N SER A 707 16.16 29.07 37.37
CA SER A 707 14.73 28.75 37.21
C SER A 707 14.26 27.55 38.03
N GLN A 708 15.18 26.87 38.75
CA GLN A 708 14.89 25.64 39.51
C GLN A 708 14.45 24.46 38.62
N CYS A 709 14.85 24.45 37.35
CA CYS A 709 14.58 23.37 36.40
C CYS A 709 15.77 22.39 36.26
N ILE A 710 16.95 22.72 36.81
CA ILE A 710 18.18 21.93 36.63
C ILE A 710 18.12 20.52 37.23
N ASP A 711 17.33 20.31 38.28
CA ASP A 711 17.26 19.03 39.02
C ASP A 711 16.74 17.86 38.17
N LYS A 712 16.01 18.16 37.09
CA LYS A 712 15.51 17.16 36.15
C LYS A 712 16.50 16.87 35.01
N VAL A 713 17.58 17.65 34.89
CA VAL A 713 18.53 17.59 33.76
C VAL A 713 19.78 16.81 34.16
N VAL A 714 20.19 15.89 33.30
CA VAL A 714 21.43 15.12 33.44
C VAL A 714 22.32 15.41 32.23
N PHE A 715 23.53 15.89 32.46
CA PHE A 715 24.51 16.05 31.40
C PHE A 715 25.12 14.67 31.10
N ASP A 716 24.96 14.18 29.87
CA ASP A 716 25.27 12.80 29.49
C ASP A 716 26.00 12.76 28.14
N LEU A 717 27.30 12.42 28.14
CA LEU A 717 28.12 12.38 26.94
C LEU A 717 27.78 11.19 26.01
N SER A 718 27.02 10.20 26.48
CA SER A 718 26.53 9.10 25.63
C SER A 718 25.39 9.53 24.72
N LEU A 719 24.73 10.66 24.99
CA LEU A 719 23.62 11.13 24.17
C LEU A 719 24.15 11.63 22.82
N ALA A 720 24.11 10.75 21.84
CA ALA A 720 24.53 11.00 20.45
C ALA A 720 23.34 10.99 19.47
N ARG A 721 22.14 11.21 20.01
CA ARG A 721 20.90 11.12 19.24
C ARG A 721 20.81 12.16 18.13
N GLY A 722 20.07 11.74 17.11
CA GLY A 722 19.25 12.65 16.35
C GLY A 722 19.67 12.79 14.90
N LEU A 723 18.62 12.96 14.10
CA LEU A 723 18.63 13.26 12.67
C LEU A 723 19.77 14.24 12.34
N ASP A 724 20.37 14.08 11.16
CA ASP A 724 21.65 14.72 10.80
C ASP A 724 21.61 16.26 10.77
N TYR A 725 20.46 16.86 11.09
CA TYR A 725 20.22 18.28 11.07
C TYR A 725 20.52 19.01 12.39
N TYR A 726 20.79 18.33 13.51
CA TYR A 726 21.13 19.02 14.77
C TYR A 726 22.51 19.68 14.73
N THR A 727 22.60 20.93 15.19
CA THR A 727 23.80 21.79 15.15
C THR A 727 24.28 22.24 16.53
N GLY A 728 23.42 22.14 17.55
CA GLY A 728 23.66 22.67 18.90
C GLY A 728 23.31 21.67 20.00
N VAL A 729 22.57 22.13 21.02
CA VAL A 729 22.09 21.24 22.10
C VAL A 729 21.20 20.13 21.54
N ILE A 730 21.26 18.98 22.19
CA ILE A 730 20.42 17.82 21.96
C ILE A 730 19.96 17.30 23.31
N PHE A 731 18.70 16.93 23.42
CA PHE A 731 18.14 16.46 24.68
C PHE A 731 17.07 15.39 24.48
N GLU A 732 16.91 14.58 25.51
CA GLU A 732 16.01 13.45 25.53
C GLU A 732 15.42 13.26 26.92
N ALA A 733 14.10 13.26 27.03
CA ALA A 733 13.41 12.87 28.26
C ALA A 733 13.18 11.37 28.31
N VAL A 734 13.57 10.74 29.41
CA VAL A 734 13.42 9.31 29.67
C VAL A 734 12.63 9.11 30.97
N PHE A 735 11.60 8.26 30.90
CA PHE A 735 10.80 7.89 32.06
C PHE A 735 11.58 6.94 32.99
N LYS A 736 11.48 7.15 34.32
CA LYS A 736 12.19 6.37 35.35
C LYS A 736 11.32 5.39 36.14
N GLY A 737 10.01 5.31 35.86
CA GLY A 737 9.14 4.36 36.55
C GLY A 737 9.33 2.91 36.11
N GLU A 738 8.59 2.00 36.75
CA GLU A 738 8.67 0.55 36.52
C GLU A 738 8.33 0.13 35.08
N THR A 739 7.49 0.92 34.40
CA THR A 739 7.11 0.67 33.01
C THR A 739 8.24 1.11 32.08
N GLN A 740 9.04 0.16 31.58
CA GLN A 740 10.08 0.44 30.59
C GLN A 740 9.46 0.82 29.23
N VAL A 741 9.27 2.13 28.99
CA VAL A 741 8.82 2.68 27.69
C VAL A 741 9.93 3.40 26.92
N GLY A 742 11.11 3.59 27.53
CA GLY A 742 12.23 4.32 26.95
C GLY A 742 11.97 5.83 26.88
N THR A 743 12.46 6.48 25.84
CA THR A 743 12.28 7.92 25.56
C THR A 743 10.82 8.33 25.53
N ILE A 744 10.47 9.46 26.15
CA ILE A 744 9.12 10.03 26.07
C ILE A 744 9.08 11.38 25.34
N ALA A 745 10.21 12.09 25.25
CA ALA A 745 10.36 13.29 24.42
C ALA A 745 11.80 13.42 23.92
N ALA A 746 12.00 14.12 22.82
CA ALA A 746 13.34 14.46 22.33
C ALA A 746 13.32 15.79 21.58
N GLY A 747 14.47 16.45 21.51
CA GLY A 747 14.60 17.72 20.81
C GLY A 747 16.04 18.19 20.72
N GLY A 748 16.20 19.37 20.14
CA GLY A 748 17.51 19.99 19.97
C GLY A 748 17.49 21.18 19.03
N ARG A 749 18.66 21.78 18.87
CA ARG A 749 18.91 22.95 18.00
C ARG A 749 19.36 22.52 16.61
N TYR A 750 18.76 23.07 15.56
CA TYR A 750 18.93 22.66 14.16
C TYR A 750 19.02 23.86 13.20
N ASP A 751 20.05 24.68 13.35
CA ASP A 751 20.09 26.02 12.73
C ASP A 751 20.14 26.02 11.19
N ASN A 752 20.55 24.91 10.58
CA ASN A 752 20.80 24.83 9.14
C ASN A 752 19.59 24.34 8.32
N LEU A 753 18.57 23.75 8.96
CA LEU A 753 17.53 23.00 8.25
C LEU A 753 16.66 23.91 7.36
N VAL A 754 16.28 25.09 7.85
CA VAL A 754 15.49 26.07 7.08
C VAL A 754 16.27 26.54 5.84
N GLY A 755 17.57 26.79 5.98
CA GLY A 755 18.44 27.19 4.89
C GLY A 755 18.65 26.11 3.82
N MET A 756 18.24 24.86 4.06
CA MET A 756 18.23 23.83 3.01
C MET A 756 17.06 23.96 2.04
N PHE A 757 16.04 24.75 2.37
CA PHE A 757 14.83 24.97 1.56
C PHE A 757 14.74 26.37 0.96
N GLY A 758 15.59 27.30 1.39
CA GLY A 758 15.58 28.69 0.95
C GLY A 758 16.95 29.33 1.07
N THR A 759 17.06 30.60 0.69
CA THR A 759 18.35 31.32 0.66
C THR A 759 18.79 31.89 2.00
N LYS A 760 17.89 31.92 3.00
CA LYS A 760 18.16 32.48 4.33
C LYS A 760 18.37 31.36 5.35
N GLN A 761 19.44 31.48 6.12
CA GLN A 761 19.63 30.67 7.33
C GLN A 761 18.77 31.22 8.46
N VAL A 762 18.00 30.35 9.11
CA VAL A 762 17.13 30.71 10.23
C VAL A 762 17.41 29.74 11.37
N PRO A 763 18.05 30.19 12.47
CA PRO A 763 18.33 29.33 13.60
C PRO A 763 17.03 28.85 14.24
N ALA A 764 17.00 27.60 14.70
CA ALA A 764 15.80 26.99 15.25
C ALA A 764 16.13 25.95 16.32
N VAL A 765 15.26 25.84 17.31
CA VAL A 765 15.31 24.82 18.37
C VAL A 765 13.90 24.39 18.70
N GLY A 766 13.72 23.11 19.03
CA GLY A 766 12.43 22.61 19.42
C GLY A 766 12.46 21.25 20.08
N VAL A 767 11.26 20.81 20.46
CA VAL A 767 11.00 19.55 21.16
C VAL A 767 9.80 18.86 20.57
N SER A 768 9.87 17.54 20.51
CA SER A 768 8.77 16.66 20.14
C SER A 768 8.43 15.73 21.30
N LEU A 769 7.18 15.76 21.76
CA LEU A 769 6.67 14.80 22.73
C LEU A 769 6.21 13.53 22.00
N GLY A 770 6.78 12.40 22.40
CA GLY A 770 6.38 11.05 21.97
C GLY A 770 5.06 10.63 22.64
N ILE A 771 3.97 11.31 22.27
CA ILE A 771 2.69 11.25 23.01
C ILE A 771 2.13 9.83 23.11
N GLU A 772 2.38 8.93 22.17
CA GLU A 772 1.88 7.54 22.26
C GLU A 772 2.47 6.78 23.47
N ARG A 773 3.73 7.05 23.84
CA ARG A 773 4.36 6.43 25.03
C ARG A 773 3.85 7.07 26.31
N VAL A 774 3.66 8.38 26.30
CA VAL A 774 3.03 9.14 27.40
C VAL A 774 1.63 8.60 27.67
N LEU A 775 0.79 8.43 26.64
CA LEU A 775 -0.55 7.89 26.78
C LEU A 775 -0.54 6.47 27.33
N ALA A 776 0.40 5.62 26.91
CA ALA A 776 0.54 4.28 27.45
C ALA A 776 0.89 4.27 28.95
N ILE A 777 1.74 5.20 29.41
CA ILE A 777 2.02 5.39 30.85
C ILE A 777 0.77 5.87 31.58
N MET A 778 0.08 6.89 31.06
CA MET A 778 -1.12 7.44 31.68
C MET A 778 -2.24 6.40 31.81
N GLU A 779 -2.46 5.58 30.78
CA GLU A 779 -3.42 4.48 30.79
C GLU A 779 -3.05 3.42 31.85
N GLN A 780 -1.76 3.12 32.03
CA GLN A 780 -1.31 2.15 33.03
C GLN A 780 -1.50 2.68 34.45
N LEU A 781 -1.06 3.92 34.72
CA LEU A 781 -1.21 4.55 36.04
C LEU A 781 -2.69 4.63 36.47
N GLN A 782 -3.60 4.90 35.53
CA GLN A 782 -5.04 4.95 35.81
C GLN A 782 -5.62 3.56 36.13
N LYS A 783 -5.14 2.52 35.44
CA LYS A 783 -5.51 1.13 35.76
C LYS A 783 -5.04 0.74 37.15
N ASP A 784 -3.81 1.11 37.52
CA ASP A 784 -3.23 0.80 38.83
C ASP A 784 -4.00 1.53 39.96
N GLN A 785 -4.57 2.70 39.68
CA GLN A 785 -5.42 3.46 40.60
C GLN A 785 -6.90 3.01 40.63
N ASN A 786 -7.28 2.00 39.84
CA ASN A 786 -8.67 1.53 39.69
C ASN A 786 -9.67 2.66 39.31
N GLN A 787 -9.20 3.71 38.64
CA GLN A 787 -10.05 4.81 38.18
C GLN A 787 -10.69 4.45 36.85
N LYS A 788 -12.03 4.35 36.84
CA LYS A 788 -12.78 4.18 35.58
C LYS A 788 -12.79 5.51 34.82
N ILE A 789 -12.40 5.48 33.55
CA ILE A 789 -12.34 6.67 32.70
C ILE A 789 -13.72 6.97 32.14
N ARG A 790 -14.20 8.19 32.34
CA ARG A 790 -15.42 8.66 31.70
C ARG A 790 -15.12 9.01 30.24
N ALA A 791 -15.75 8.28 29.33
CA ALA A 791 -15.66 8.56 27.89
C ALA A 791 -16.38 9.86 27.49
N THR A 792 -17.32 10.31 28.31
CA THR A 792 -18.17 11.49 28.07
C THR A 792 -18.01 12.50 29.19
N GLU A 793 -18.29 13.76 28.86
CA GLU A 793 -18.28 14.88 29.80
C GLU A 793 -19.70 15.24 30.28
N THR A 794 -20.66 14.32 30.10
CA THR A 794 -22.07 14.54 30.41
C THR A 794 -22.26 14.84 31.89
N GLN A 795 -22.77 16.01 32.20
CA GLN A 795 -23.00 16.47 33.56
C GLN A 795 -24.32 15.96 34.11
N VAL A 796 -25.33 15.77 33.26
CA VAL A 796 -26.67 15.39 33.71
C VAL A 796 -27.42 14.53 32.68
N LEU A 797 -28.15 13.52 33.16
CA LEU A 797 -29.14 12.80 32.36
C LEU A 797 -30.54 13.31 32.69
N VAL A 798 -31.34 13.65 31.68
CA VAL A 798 -32.79 13.87 31.81
C VAL A 798 -33.52 12.56 31.56
N GLY A 799 -33.95 11.90 32.62
CA GLY A 799 -34.69 10.64 32.59
C GLY A 799 -36.20 10.86 32.70
N PHE A 800 -36.93 10.54 31.63
CA PHE A 800 -38.39 10.55 31.62
C PHE A 800 -38.97 9.16 31.87
N LEU A 801 -39.81 9.04 32.89
CA LEU A 801 -40.53 7.82 33.26
C LEU A 801 -41.86 7.74 32.52
N GLY A 802 -41.80 7.29 31.26
CA GLY A 802 -42.98 7.21 30.40
C GLY A 802 -42.56 7.15 28.94
N ASP A 803 -43.43 7.64 28.06
CA ASP A 803 -43.24 7.64 26.59
C ASP A 803 -43.37 9.05 25.98
N ASP A 804 -43.14 10.13 26.74
CA ASP A 804 -43.28 11.53 26.28
C ASP A 804 -41.94 12.12 25.81
N LEU A 805 -41.60 11.82 24.56
CA LEU A 805 -40.42 12.39 23.91
C LEU A 805 -40.50 13.92 23.72
N PRO A 806 -41.62 14.53 23.27
CA PRO A 806 -41.72 15.99 23.10
C PRO A 806 -41.35 16.79 24.35
N LEU A 807 -41.88 16.39 25.51
CA LEU A 807 -41.58 17.06 26.76
C LEU A 807 -40.14 16.82 27.22
N THR A 808 -39.64 15.60 27.08
CA THR A 808 -38.23 15.29 27.38
C THR A 808 -37.28 16.12 26.52
N ALA A 809 -37.60 16.29 25.23
CA ALA A 809 -36.85 17.10 24.30
C ALA A 809 -36.85 18.59 24.70
N GLN A 810 -37.98 19.11 25.19
CA GLN A 810 -38.05 20.46 25.75
C GLN A 810 -37.11 20.61 26.95
N LEU A 811 -37.17 19.69 27.91
CA LEU A 811 -36.38 19.78 29.15
C LEU A 811 -34.87 19.67 28.90
N VAL A 812 -34.44 18.72 28.06
CA VAL A 812 -33.01 18.59 27.73
C VAL A 812 -32.53 19.77 26.88
N LYS A 813 -33.39 20.33 26.01
CA LYS A 813 -33.07 21.54 25.24
C LYS A 813 -32.85 22.75 26.15
N GLU A 814 -33.66 22.94 27.19
CA GLU A 814 -33.46 24.03 28.16
C GLU A 814 -32.08 23.95 28.85
N LEU A 815 -31.57 22.74 29.09
CA LEU A 815 -30.23 22.52 29.63
C LEU A 815 -29.13 22.79 28.60
N TRP A 816 -29.31 22.32 27.36
CA TRP A 816 -28.37 22.61 26.27
C TRP A 816 -28.30 24.10 25.94
N ASP A 817 -29.42 24.81 25.92
CA ASP A 817 -29.49 26.26 25.70
C ASP A 817 -28.78 27.05 26.82
N ALA A 818 -28.55 26.43 27.98
CA ALA A 818 -27.77 26.95 29.11
C ALA A 818 -26.32 26.42 29.18
N ASP A 819 -25.83 25.79 28.10
CA ASP A 819 -24.49 25.20 27.96
C ASP A 819 -24.18 24.10 29.01
N VAL A 820 -25.23 23.43 29.51
CA VAL A 820 -25.08 22.25 30.36
C VAL A 820 -24.94 21.02 29.48
N LYS A 821 -23.91 20.20 29.72
CA LYS A 821 -23.65 18.96 29.00
C LYS A 821 -24.67 17.90 29.41
N ALA A 822 -25.84 17.90 28.77
CA ALA A 822 -26.95 17.02 29.12
C ALA A 822 -27.14 15.90 28.09
N GLU A 823 -27.68 14.77 28.56
CA GLU A 823 -28.26 13.71 27.72
C GLU A 823 -29.71 13.46 28.15
N PHE A 824 -30.47 12.70 27.37
CA PHE A 824 -31.81 12.30 27.77
C PHE A 824 -32.09 10.83 27.51
N MET A 825 -33.02 10.28 28.28
CA MET A 825 -33.54 8.93 28.10
C MET A 825 -35.05 8.94 28.37
N VAL A 826 -35.80 8.24 27.52
CA VAL A 826 -37.25 8.02 27.71
C VAL A 826 -37.44 6.53 27.93
N HIS A 827 -37.84 6.14 29.14
CA HIS A 827 -38.04 4.73 29.47
C HIS A 827 -38.94 4.58 30.71
N LYS A 828 -39.89 3.65 30.67
CA LYS A 828 -40.86 3.43 31.78
C LYS A 828 -40.23 2.99 33.09
N ARG A 829 -39.12 2.26 33.02
CA ARG A 829 -38.47 1.69 34.21
C ARG A 829 -37.30 2.54 34.70
N MET A 830 -37.34 2.89 35.98
CA MET A 830 -36.32 3.64 36.71
C MET A 830 -34.95 2.96 36.75
N ASP A 831 -34.92 1.63 36.85
CA ASP A 831 -33.69 0.82 36.89
C ASP A 831 -32.82 1.05 35.64
N LYS A 832 -33.43 1.31 34.48
CA LYS A 832 -32.70 1.61 33.24
C LYS A 832 -32.03 2.97 33.26
N HIS A 833 -32.70 4.01 33.76
CA HIS A 833 -32.12 5.34 33.92
C HIS A 833 -30.94 5.29 34.90
N ILE A 834 -31.15 4.73 36.09
CA ILE A 834 -30.10 4.60 37.11
C ILE A 834 -28.94 3.74 36.60
N GLY A 835 -29.24 2.64 35.90
CA GLY A 835 -28.24 1.76 35.29
C GLY A 835 -27.35 2.51 34.31
N TYR A 836 -27.95 3.27 33.38
CA TYR A 836 -27.22 4.06 32.39
C TYR A 836 -26.33 5.13 33.03
N VAL A 837 -26.87 5.86 34.00
CA VAL A 837 -26.15 6.91 34.74
C VAL A 837 -24.96 6.32 35.50
N LYS A 838 -25.11 5.16 36.14
CA LYS A 838 -24.02 4.46 36.83
C LYS A 838 -22.96 3.93 35.87
N GLU A 839 -23.38 3.35 34.75
CA GLU A 839 -22.48 2.79 33.73
C GLU A 839 -21.57 3.87 33.14
N ASN A 840 -22.14 5.04 32.81
CA ASN A 840 -21.46 6.20 32.24
C ASN A 840 -20.93 7.22 33.28
N GLN A 841 -21.15 6.94 34.57
CA GLN A 841 -20.75 7.79 35.71
C GLN A 841 -21.22 9.26 35.59
N ILE A 842 -22.46 9.45 35.12
CA ILE A 842 -23.06 10.79 35.02
C ILE A 842 -23.39 11.28 36.44
N PRO A 843 -22.93 12.48 36.87
CA PRO A 843 -23.00 12.88 38.27
C PRO A 843 -24.41 13.30 38.72
N TRP A 844 -25.24 13.78 37.78
CA TRP A 844 -26.61 14.21 38.07
C TRP A 844 -27.64 13.49 37.21
N LEU A 845 -28.82 13.27 37.79
CA LEU A 845 -29.98 12.71 37.11
C LEU A 845 -31.20 13.59 37.41
N VAL A 846 -31.81 14.17 36.38
CA VAL A 846 -33.14 14.79 36.45
C VAL A 846 -34.18 13.73 36.17
N LEU A 847 -35.08 13.48 37.11
CA LEU A 847 -36.19 12.54 36.94
C LEU A 847 -37.50 13.31 36.78
N VAL A 848 -38.23 12.95 35.72
CA VAL A 848 -39.54 13.49 35.42
C VAL A 848 -40.50 12.35 35.14
N GLY A 849 -41.64 12.36 35.82
CA GLY A 849 -42.77 11.47 35.58
C GLY A 849 -44.08 12.26 35.57
N GLU A 850 -45.19 11.57 35.27
CA GLU A 850 -46.52 12.21 35.21
C GLU A 850 -46.90 12.90 36.52
N ARG A 851 -46.52 12.32 37.66
CA ARG A 851 -46.78 12.89 38.99
C ARG A 851 -46.00 14.20 39.20
N GLU A 852 -44.69 14.18 38.99
CA GLU A 852 -43.82 15.35 39.16
C GLU A 852 -44.29 16.52 38.28
N LEU A 853 -44.75 16.22 37.05
CA LEU A 853 -45.32 17.21 36.15
C LEU A 853 -46.61 17.82 36.67
N SER A 854 -47.54 17.01 37.18
CA SER A 854 -48.78 17.51 37.79
C SER A 854 -48.53 18.41 39.00
N GLU A 855 -47.42 18.18 39.70
CA GLU A 855 -46.97 18.96 40.87
C GLU A 855 -46.09 20.17 40.47
N GLY A 856 -45.74 20.33 39.19
CA GLY A 856 -44.92 21.44 38.68
C GLY A 856 -43.43 21.37 39.08
N VAL A 857 -42.94 20.18 39.42
CA VAL A 857 -41.58 19.95 39.93
C VAL A 857 -40.80 18.95 39.05
N VAL A 858 -39.49 18.91 39.25
CA VAL A 858 -38.58 17.87 38.75
C VAL A 858 -37.73 17.36 39.91
N LYS A 859 -37.28 16.10 39.84
CA LYS A 859 -36.40 15.54 40.88
C LYS A 859 -34.96 15.58 40.43
N LEU A 860 -34.11 16.27 41.19
CA LEU A 860 -32.66 16.27 40.99
C LEU A 860 -32.04 15.24 41.93
N LYS A 861 -31.36 14.25 41.35
CA LYS A 861 -30.63 13.22 42.10
C LYS A 861 -29.13 13.36 41.88
N ASN A 862 -28.39 13.51 42.97
CA ASN A 862 -26.93 13.43 42.99
C ASN A 862 -26.52 11.95 43.05
N MET A 863 -25.71 11.52 42.09
CA MET A 863 -25.36 10.11 41.93
C MET A 863 -24.15 9.69 42.78
N GLU A 864 -23.38 10.64 43.29
CA GLU A 864 -22.24 10.39 44.17
C GLU A 864 -22.69 10.12 45.61
N ASN A 865 -23.57 10.98 46.14
CA ASN A 865 -24.05 10.87 47.53
C ASN A 865 -25.47 10.28 47.65
N GLY A 866 -26.15 10.05 46.53
CA GLY A 866 -27.49 9.44 46.47
C GLY A 866 -28.64 10.33 46.90
N LYS A 867 -28.40 11.60 47.26
CA LYS A 867 -29.44 12.55 47.69
C LYS A 867 -30.33 12.93 46.53
N GLU A 868 -31.63 13.03 46.80
CA GLU A 868 -32.67 13.36 45.84
C GLU A 868 -33.54 14.48 46.39
N GLU A 869 -33.83 15.49 45.57
CA GLU A 869 -34.60 16.66 45.98
C GLU A 869 -35.55 17.10 44.87
N ALA A 870 -36.77 17.48 45.24
CA ALA A 870 -37.75 18.03 44.32
C ALA A 870 -37.53 19.54 44.17
N VAL A 871 -37.37 20.00 42.93
CA VAL A 871 -37.11 21.39 42.58
C VAL A 871 -38.22 21.88 41.64
N PRO A 872 -38.71 23.13 41.78
CA PRO A 872 -39.66 23.69 40.83
C PRO A 872 -39.13 23.57 39.39
N ARG A 873 -39.97 23.11 38.45
CA ARG A 873 -39.55 22.92 37.05
C ARG A 873 -38.97 24.21 36.45
N SER A 874 -39.53 25.37 36.80
CA SER A 874 -39.06 26.68 36.34
C SER A 874 -37.66 27.06 36.82
N ALA A 875 -37.19 26.46 37.93
CA ALA A 875 -35.88 26.72 38.52
C ALA A 875 -34.84 25.62 38.19
N MET A 876 -35.24 24.56 37.48
CA MET A 876 -34.40 23.38 37.19
C MET A 876 -33.00 23.75 36.69
N VAL A 877 -32.93 24.58 35.64
CA VAL A 877 -31.67 24.94 34.98
C VAL A 877 -30.76 25.72 35.94
N GLN A 878 -31.29 26.73 36.62
CA GLN A 878 -30.52 27.57 37.54
C GLN A 878 -29.99 26.76 38.73
N GLU A 879 -30.80 25.85 39.26
CA GLU A 879 -30.43 25.01 40.39
C GLU A 879 -29.35 23.98 39.98
N LEU A 880 -29.45 23.39 38.79
CA LEU A 880 -28.40 22.54 38.23
C LEU A 880 -27.08 23.31 38.03
N LEU A 881 -27.14 24.53 37.48
CA LEU A 881 -25.94 25.36 37.30
C LEU A 881 -25.26 25.70 38.64
N ASN A 882 -26.04 25.98 39.69
CA ASN A 882 -25.51 26.24 41.02
C ASN A 882 -24.79 24.99 41.57
N ARG A 883 -25.40 23.81 41.40
CA ARG A 883 -24.86 22.52 41.85
C ARG A 883 -23.67 21.99 41.04
N LEU A 884 -23.49 22.46 39.80
CA LEU A 884 -22.35 22.11 38.96
C LEU A 884 -21.14 23.03 39.18
N LYS A 885 -21.35 24.21 39.78
CA LYS A 885 -20.29 25.19 40.11
C LYS A 885 -19.71 25.03 41.51
N GLY A 886 -20.49 24.50 42.45
CA GLY A 886 -20.05 24.10 43.79
C GLY A 886 -19.52 22.67 43.78
#